data_AF-A0A1F9XKD6-F1
#
_entry.id   AF-A0A1F9XKD6-F1
#
_cell.length_a   1.000
_cell.length_b   1.000
_cell.length_c   1.000
_cell.angle_alpha   90.00
_cell.angle_beta   90.00
_cell.angle_gamma   90.00
#
_symmetry.space_group_name_H-M   'P 1'
#
loop_
_entity.id
_entity.type
_entity.pdbx_description
1 polymer ?
#
loop_
_entity_poly.entity_id
_entity_poly.type
_entity_poly.pdbx_seq_one_letter_code
_entity_poly.pdbx_strand_id
1 'polypeptide(L)'
;MVTVSVINVRVKDIYRLYITSYIQSTTTSTVGPFTQQFYVNTGSGDTTPPSNISAVRDGTGNDASATYSTTTLSANWDVSTDTDSGVFSYKYAIGTTAGATDAVGWLSVSTNTVTKTDLSLTIGTTYYFSVAAINGAGLQSIATTYSNGQYVALDGTPPSAPGIVRDGTTAGVDASTTSSVIQLSANWTAGADAESGISGYQYAIGTTVSGADVSTWTTIGNVLTITKNSLSLSVGTTYYFSVKSINGTGLVSTTGTNSNGVVVISTADVTAPNPPGIVRDGAAFGTDISSTLASTTLSANWTAGTDPESGINGYQYAIGTTAGGTNVAAWTTVENVLTATRNSLTLVAGTTYYFSVKSINGNNLVSTTATNSNGQYVVAIDTSDTTPPPNITVVRDGTGTDVTYTTSTTQLSANWDAVIDPQSGIARYWYAIGSISGDSDIVVWTDNGQSTILNAAGLTLTENVTYYVSLKAENGVGMQSALPATSNGQVVLITQIPHSTPPVVSGITAQNITQTEAVITWATDEPATSLVEYGSSINYNKTTTLDSTYVTAHSITLPNLTANTVYHYRVISRDASGNETASADYTLTTLPAPTQINPEIHAYPNPFKISGNNPMKFRIAGMTGGEVGIYTISGRLIKKLTGTGVEIIWNGTNTDGEKVGRGIYIYKITSSSGETITGKLALTK
;
A
#
# COMPACT_ATOMS: atom_id res chain seq x y z
N MET A 1 15.71 81.99 -54.56
CA MET A 1 16.71 81.62 -53.53
C MET A 1 16.13 80.47 -52.73
N VAL A 2 16.63 79.26 -52.92
CA VAL A 2 16.25 78.09 -52.10
C VAL A 2 17.51 77.69 -51.34
N THR A 3 17.45 77.79 -50.02
CA THR A 3 18.52 77.40 -49.11
C THR A 3 18.53 75.88 -49.01
N VAL A 4 19.62 75.24 -49.42
CA VAL A 4 19.82 73.79 -49.23
C VAL A 4 20.74 73.58 -48.03
N SER A 5 20.19 73.07 -46.94
CA SER A 5 20.97 72.62 -45.79
C SER A 5 21.57 71.24 -46.09
N VAL A 6 22.89 71.15 -46.14
CA VAL A 6 23.62 69.88 -46.30
C VAL A 6 23.72 69.19 -44.94
N ILE A 7 23.06 68.05 -44.77
CA ILE A 7 23.29 67.14 -43.65
C ILE A 7 24.25 66.04 -44.12
N ASN A 8 25.47 66.05 -43.60
CA ASN A 8 26.42 64.95 -43.78
C ASN A 8 26.05 63.80 -42.83
N VAL A 9 25.72 62.63 -43.36
CA VAL A 9 25.59 61.39 -42.57
C VAL A 9 26.74 60.45 -42.93
N ARG A 10 27.59 60.13 -41.94
CA ARG A 10 28.57 59.04 -42.03
C ARG A 10 27.84 57.72 -41.80
N VAL A 11 27.92 56.81 -42.76
CA VAL A 11 27.34 55.46 -42.67
C VAL A 11 28.29 54.57 -41.85
N LYS A 12 27.83 54.12 -40.69
CA LYS A 12 28.29 52.88 -40.05
C LYS A 12 27.07 51.96 -39.94
N ASP A 13 27.28 50.74 -40.36
CA ASP A 13 26.39 49.57 -40.26
C ASP A 13 25.39 49.36 -41.41
N ILE A 14 25.53 48.18 -42.01
CA ILE A 14 24.86 47.70 -43.21
C ILE A 14 23.42 47.31 -42.85
N TYR A 15 22.48 48.19 -43.14
CA TYR A 15 21.10 47.78 -43.42
C TYR A 15 20.81 48.03 -44.90
N ARG A 16 20.47 46.97 -45.63
CA ARG A 16 19.89 47.07 -46.97
C ARG A 16 18.58 47.82 -46.86
N LEU A 17 18.61 49.12 -47.15
CA LEU A 17 17.43 49.94 -47.34
C LEU A 17 16.78 49.50 -48.66
N TYR A 18 15.73 48.68 -48.59
CA TYR A 18 14.87 48.43 -49.74
C TYR A 18 14.05 49.70 -50.01
N ILE A 19 14.65 50.64 -50.74
CA ILE A 19 13.87 51.67 -51.43
C ILE A 19 13.36 51.04 -52.73
N THR A 20 12.19 50.41 -52.71
CA THR A 20 11.37 50.29 -53.92
C THR A 20 10.53 51.56 -54.02
N SER A 21 11.17 52.66 -54.40
CA SER A 21 10.46 53.83 -54.92
C SER A 21 10.21 53.57 -56.41
N TYR A 22 8.97 53.79 -56.85
CA TYR A 22 8.66 53.88 -58.27
C TYR A 22 9.37 55.13 -58.82
N ILE A 23 10.57 54.96 -59.35
CA ILE A 23 11.33 56.00 -60.03
C ILE A 23 10.76 56.10 -61.45
N GLN A 24 9.94 57.11 -61.75
CA GLN A 24 9.41 57.31 -63.11
C GLN A 24 10.29 58.21 -64.00
N SER A 25 11.22 59.01 -63.46
CA SER A 25 12.25 59.63 -64.30
C SER A 25 13.55 59.89 -63.53
N THR A 26 14.66 59.75 -64.25
CA THR A 26 15.98 60.17 -63.78
C THR A 26 16.46 61.28 -64.70
N THR A 27 16.82 62.43 -64.13
CA THR A 27 17.59 63.45 -64.85
C THR A 27 19.02 63.44 -64.34
N THR A 28 19.94 63.07 -65.21
CA THR A 28 21.38 63.15 -64.98
C THR A 28 21.90 64.51 -65.44
N SER A 29 22.68 65.16 -64.59
CA SER A 29 23.48 66.31 -64.95
C SER A 29 24.94 66.01 -64.66
N THR A 30 25.80 66.17 -65.67
CA THR A 30 27.24 65.95 -65.57
C THR A 30 27.92 67.27 -65.28
N VAL A 31 28.59 67.36 -64.13
CA VAL A 31 29.54 68.45 -63.83
C VAL A 31 30.87 67.82 -63.43
N GLY A 32 31.80 67.71 -64.37
CA GLY A 32 33.11 67.09 -64.13
C GLY A 32 33.03 65.56 -63.86
N PRO A 33 33.98 64.97 -63.09
CA PRO A 33 34.12 63.52 -62.97
C PRO A 33 33.09 62.84 -62.03
N PHE A 34 32.05 63.55 -61.60
CA PHE A 34 31.02 63.02 -60.70
C PHE A 34 29.63 63.07 -61.34
N THR A 35 28.90 61.96 -61.26
CA THR A 35 27.50 61.88 -61.67
C THR A 35 26.61 62.06 -60.44
N GLN A 36 25.77 63.09 -60.40
CA GLN A 36 24.78 63.28 -59.35
C GLN A 36 23.40 62.92 -59.90
N GLN A 37 22.75 61.94 -59.27
CA GLN A 37 21.41 61.47 -59.63
C GLN A 37 20.40 62.18 -58.74
N PHE A 38 19.55 63.03 -59.32
CA PHE A 38 18.45 63.67 -58.59
C PHE A 38 17.22 62.78 -58.67
N TYR A 39 16.71 62.37 -57.50
CA TYR A 39 15.40 61.73 -57.38
C TYR A 39 14.37 62.83 -57.11
N VAL A 40 13.59 63.18 -58.12
CA VAL A 40 12.43 64.07 -57.94
C VAL A 40 11.24 63.18 -57.58
N ASN A 41 10.84 63.18 -56.31
CA ASN A 41 9.56 62.60 -55.91
C ASN A 41 8.46 63.59 -56.28
N THR A 42 7.87 63.45 -57.46
CA THR A 42 6.53 64.00 -57.70
C THR A 42 5.57 63.02 -57.05
N GLY A 43 5.12 63.33 -55.83
CA GLY A 43 4.07 62.57 -55.17
C GLY A 43 2.93 62.33 -56.16
N SER A 44 2.36 61.13 -56.16
CA SER A 44 1.11 60.86 -56.87
C SER A 44 0.16 62.02 -56.56
N GLY A 45 -0.37 62.69 -57.58
CA GLY A 45 -1.36 63.77 -57.41
C GLY A 45 -2.70 63.28 -56.84
N ASP A 46 -2.67 62.17 -56.11
CA ASP A 46 -3.78 61.57 -55.41
C ASP A 46 -4.16 62.48 -54.22
N THR A 47 -5.34 63.07 -54.35
CA THR A 47 -5.97 63.91 -53.33
C THR A 47 -7.13 63.20 -52.65
N THR A 48 -7.38 61.93 -52.97
CA THR A 48 -8.50 61.16 -52.45
C THR A 48 -8.05 60.25 -51.32
N PRO A 49 -8.74 60.23 -50.17
CA PRO A 49 -8.41 59.29 -49.10
C PRO A 49 -8.76 57.82 -49.46
N PRO A 50 -8.07 56.84 -48.86
CA PRO A 50 -8.43 55.43 -49.01
C PRO A 50 -9.81 55.14 -48.41
N SER A 51 -10.47 54.07 -48.88
CA SER A 51 -11.78 53.67 -48.38
C SER A 51 -11.76 53.39 -46.87
N ASN A 52 -12.90 53.60 -46.20
CA ASN A 52 -13.03 53.21 -44.79
C ASN A 52 -12.90 51.69 -44.64
N ILE A 53 -12.41 51.27 -43.48
CA ILE A 53 -12.35 49.87 -43.08
C ILE A 53 -13.76 49.44 -42.67
N SER A 54 -14.28 48.35 -43.24
CA SER A 54 -15.64 47.87 -42.98
C SER A 54 -15.82 47.24 -41.61
N ALA A 55 -14.81 46.52 -41.11
CA ALA A 55 -14.83 45.91 -39.79
C ALA A 55 -13.43 45.78 -39.19
N VAL A 56 -13.33 46.00 -37.89
CA VAL A 56 -12.18 45.65 -37.05
C VAL A 56 -12.65 44.60 -36.06
N ARG A 57 -11.91 43.50 -35.96
CA ARG A 57 -12.21 42.35 -35.10
C ARG A 57 -11.07 42.16 -34.12
N ASP A 58 -11.42 41.90 -32.87
CA ASP A 58 -10.44 41.57 -31.85
C ASP A 58 -9.94 40.12 -32.05
N GLY A 59 -8.69 39.85 -31.71
CA GLY A 59 -8.03 38.56 -31.97
C GLY A 59 -7.33 38.44 -33.33
N THR A 60 -6.58 37.34 -33.51
CA THR A 60 -5.86 37.01 -34.76
C THR A 60 -6.74 36.35 -35.84
N GLY A 61 -8.02 36.07 -35.52
CA GLY A 61 -8.95 35.36 -36.40
C GLY A 61 -10.38 35.87 -36.28
N ASN A 62 -11.30 35.01 -35.84
CA ASN A 62 -12.66 35.45 -35.51
C ASN A 62 -12.64 36.47 -34.38
N ASP A 63 -13.69 37.28 -34.34
CA ASP A 63 -13.85 38.36 -33.35
C ASP A 63 -13.89 37.82 -31.92
N ALA A 64 -12.90 38.21 -31.12
CA ALA A 64 -12.68 37.70 -29.77
C ALA A 64 -13.28 38.64 -28.72
N SER A 65 -14.32 38.19 -28.02
CA SER A 65 -15.00 38.97 -26.98
C SER A 65 -14.24 39.05 -25.65
N ALA A 66 -13.29 38.14 -25.40
CA ALA A 66 -12.52 38.10 -24.16
C ALA A 66 -11.06 37.63 -24.37
N THR A 67 -10.21 37.93 -23.40
CA THR A 67 -8.83 37.44 -23.26
C THR A 67 -8.50 37.24 -21.78
N TYR A 68 -7.59 36.32 -21.48
CA TYR A 68 -7.01 36.14 -20.14
C TYR A 68 -5.60 36.75 -20.03
N SER A 69 -5.02 37.17 -21.15
CA SER A 69 -3.71 37.82 -21.15
C SER A 69 -3.83 39.23 -20.59
N THR A 70 -2.93 39.58 -19.66
CA THR A 70 -2.77 40.95 -19.16
C THR A 70 -1.70 41.74 -19.91
N THR A 71 -1.04 41.13 -20.89
CA THR A 71 0.12 41.72 -21.58
C THR A 71 0.01 41.73 -23.09
N THR A 72 -0.98 41.03 -23.65
CA THR A 72 -1.10 40.85 -25.09
C THR A 72 -2.53 41.04 -25.56
N LEU A 73 -2.70 41.85 -26.61
CA LEU A 73 -3.94 41.96 -27.39
C LEU A 73 -3.61 41.81 -28.87
N SER A 74 -4.58 41.36 -29.66
CA SER A 74 -4.43 41.27 -31.10
C SER A 74 -5.71 41.72 -31.80
N ALA A 75 -5.59 42.10 -33.06
CA ALA A 75 -6.72 42.43 -33.91
C ALA A 75 -6.44 42.12 -35.37
N ASN A 76 -7.51 41.98 -36.14
CA ASN A 76 -7.50 41.92 -37.60
C ASN A 76 -8.63 42.77 -38.18
N TRP A 77 -8.48 43.21 -39.41
CA TRP A 77 -9.49 44.04 -40.06
C TRP A 77 -9.59 43.77 -41.55
N ASP A 78 -10.71 44.20 -42.11
CA ASP A 78 -10.96 44.12 -43.55
C ASP A 78 -10.02 45.07 -44.30
N VAL A 79 -9.54 44.62 -45.46
CA VAL A 79 -8.62 45.42 -46.28
C VAL A 79 -9.33 46.65 -46.84
N SER A 80 -8.68 47.80 -46.72
CA SER A 80 -9.10 49.04 -47.39
C SER A 80 -8.60 49.03 -48.84
N THR A 81 -9.22 49.84 -49.70
CA THR A 81 -8.86 50.01 -51.10
C THR A 81 -8.72 51.48 -51.44
N ASP A 82 -7.77 51.79 -52.30
CA ASP A 82 -7.56 53.11 -52.88
C ASP A 82 -7.18 52.90 -54.36
N THR A 83 -7.89 53.54 -55.27
CA THR A 83 -7.74 53.28 -56.72
C THR A 83 -6.59 54.03 -57.35
N ASP A 84 -6.11 55.11 -56.72
CA ASP A 84 -5.17 56.05 -57.32
C ASP A 84 -3.73 55.80 -56.85
N SER A 85 -3.52 55.54 -55.55
CA SER A 85 -2.21 55.25 -54.98
C SER A 85 -2.12 53.92 -54.24
N GLY A 86 -3.25 53.23 -54.04
CA GLY A 86 -3.31 52.00 -53.26
C GLY A 86 -3.10 52.24 -51.77
N VAL A 87 -3.37 51.22 -50.95
CA VAL A 87 -3.13 51.32 -49.50
C VAL A 87 -1.66 51.04 -49.21
N PHE A 88 -0.99 51.99 -48.57
CA PHE A 88 0.43 51.91 -48.22
C PHE A 88 0.63 51.26 -46.84
N SER A 89 -0.19 51.63 -45.86
CA SER A 89 -0.12 51.08 -44.49
C SER A 89 -1.42 51.31 -43.73
N TYR A 90 -1.50 50.73 -42.54
CA TYR A 90 -2.53 51.04 -41.55
C TYR A 90 -1.89 51.69 -40.33
N LYS A 91 -2.70 52.40 -39.55
CA LYS A 91 -2.37 52.74 -38.16
C LYS A 91 -3.40 52.18 -37.22
N TYR A 92 -2.95 51.80 -36.02
CA TYR A 92 -3.82 51.31 -34.96
C TYR A 92 -3.50 51.97 -33.62
N ALA A 93 -4.49 52.03 -32.74
CA ALA A 93 -4.37 52.45 -31.34
C ALA A 93 -5.23 51.52 -30.47
N ILE A 94 -4.96 51.49 -29.17
CA ILE A 94 -5.72 50.71 -28.19
C ILE A 94 -6.23 51.65 -27.10
N GLY A 95 -7.52 51.54 -26.77
CA GLY A 95 -8.10 52.33 -25.68
C GLY A 95 -9.07 51.53 -24.81
N THR A 96 -9.39 52.08 -23.64
CA THR A 96 -10.36 51.48 -22.69
C THR A 96 -11.83 51.81 -23.04
N THR A 97 -12.04 52.67 -24.02
CA THR A 97 -13.33 52.98 -24.63
C THR A 97 -13.19 53.03 -26.15
N ALA A 98 -14.27 52.79 -26.89
CA ALA A 98 -14.26 52.80 -28.35
C ALA A 98 -13.71 54.14 -28.90
N GLY A 99 -12.67 54.07 -29.74
CA GLY A 99 -12.02 55.24 -30.33
C GLY A 99 -10.94 55.91 -29.46
N ALA A 100 -10.79 55.52 -28.19
CA ALA A 100 -9.75 56.05 -27.32
C ALA A 100 -8.37 55.46 -27.64
N THR A 101 -7.32 56.16 -27.17
CA THR A 101 -5.91 55.80 -27.40
C THR A 101 -5.09 55.84 -26.11
N ASP A 102 -5.77 55.66 -24.98
CA ASP A 102 -5.23 55.81 -23.62
C ASP A 102 -4.39 54.61 -23.17
N ALA A 103 -4.58 53.43 -23.76
CA ALA A 103 -3.74 52.26 -23.48
C ALA A 103 -2.51 52.20 -24.39
N VAL A 104 -2.69 52.47 -25.70
CA VAL A 104 -1.62 52.57 -26.70
C VAL A 104 -1.97 53.67 -27.69
N GLY A 105 -1.05 54.63 -27.88
CA GLY A 105 -1.17 55.66 -28.90
C GLY A 105 -1.07 55.11 -30.33
N TRP A 106 -1.29 55.95 -31.33
CA TRP A 106 -1.25 55.53 -32.74
C TRP A 106 0.11 54.97 -33.16
N LEU A 107 0.13 53.73 -33.65
CA LEU A 107 1.28 53.03 -34.22
C LEU A 107 0.97 52.61 -35.67
N SER A 108 2.00 52.54 -36.52
CA SER A 108 1.85 52.12 -37.92
C SER A 108 2.14 50.62 -38.10
N VAL A 109 1.44 49.99 -39.03
CA VAL A 109 1.59 48.57 -39.38
C VAL A 109 1.31 48.38 -40.88
N SER A 110 2.10 47.53 -41.55
CA SER A 110 1.97 47.29 -42.99
C SER A 110 0.99 46.16 -43.36
N THR A 111 0.49 45.44 -42.36
CA THR A 111 -0.44 44.31 -42.50
C THR A 111 -1.83 44.68 -41.98
N ASN A 112 -2.86 43.91 -42.37
CA ASN A 112 -4.23 44.07 -41.88
C ASN A 112 -4.52 43.31 -40.57
N THR A 113 -3.47 42.99 -39.82
CA THR A 113 -3.52 42.34 -38.52
C THR A 113 -2.34 42.80 -37.67
N VAL A 114 -2.53 42.78 -36.35
CA VAL A 114 -1.49 43.11 -35.38
C VAL A 114 -1.64 42.24 -34.13
N THR A 115 -0.51 41.85 -33.54
CA THR A 115 -0.42 41.36 -32.16
C THR A 115 0.48 42.30 -31.38
N LYS A 116 -0.04 42.91 -30.33
CA LYS A 116 0.66 43.85 -29.48
C LYS A 116 0.96 43.20 -28.13
N THR A 117 2.24 42.97 -27.86
CA THR A 117 2.79 42.50 -26.58
C THR A 117 3.22 43.67 -25.69
N ASP A 118 3.64 43.35 -24.47
CA ASP A 118 4.20 44.28 -23.48
C ASP A 118 3.20 45.35 -23.05
N LEU A 119 1.92 44.97 -22.98
CA LEU A 119 0.85 45.80 -22.44
C LEU A 119 0.76 45.63 -20.92
N SER A 120 0.13 46.61 -20.27
CA SER A 120 -0.26 46.55 -18.86
C SER A 120 -1.77 46.65 -18.78
N LEU A 121 -2.45 45.52 -19.03
CA LEU A 121 -3.91 45.46 -19.09
C LEU A 121 -4.49 45.18 -17.71
N THR A 122 -5.58 45.87 -17.40
CA THR A 122 -6.29 45.73 -16.14
C THR A 122 -7.37 44.65 -16.26
N ILE A 123 -7.30 43.63 -15.41
CA ILE A 123 -8.36 42.61 -15.28
C ILE A 123 -9.70 43.30 -14.98
N GLY A 124 -10.75 42.86 -15.66
CA GLY A 124 -12.09 43.44 -15.56
C GLY A 124 -12.34 44.64 -16.47
N THR A 125 -11.39 44.97 -17.35
CA THR A 125 -11.50 46.09 -18.31
C THR A 125 -11.64 45.59 -19.75
N THR A 126 -12.47 46.27 -20.55
CA THR A 126 -12.59 46.03 -22.00
C THR A 126 -11.68 46.98 -22.77
N TYR A 127 -10.91 46.44 -23.71
CA TYR A 127 -10.03 47.22 -24.58
C TYR A 127 -10.48 47.14 -26.03
N TYR A 128 -10.34 48.25 -26.76
CA TYR A 128 -10.82 48.41 -28.13
C TYR A 128 -9.65 48.76 -29.05
N PHE A 129 -9.57 48.10 -30.21
CA PHE A 129 -8.68 48.54 -31.28
C PHE A 129 -9.36 49.62 -32.11
N SER A 130 -8.63 50.68 -32.42
CA SER A 130 -9.04 51.72 -33.38
C SER A 130 -8.09 51.70 -34.56
N VAL A 131 -8.59 51.66 -35.80
CA VAL A 131 -7.78 51.47 -37.01
C VAL A 131 -8.15 52.49 -38.09
N ALA A 132 -7.14 52.98 -38.80
CA ALA A 132 -7.32 53.80 -40.01
C ALA A 132 -6.32 53.38 -41.10
N ALA A 133 -6.75 53.45 -42.36
CA ALA A 133 -5.90 53.16 -43.52
C ALA A 133 -5.16 54.41 -43.99
N ILE A 134 -3.96 54.23 -44.55
CA ILE A 134 -3.10 55.29 -45.11
C ILE A 134 -2.72 54.88 -46.55
N ASN A 135 -3.00 55.74 -47.53
CA ASN A 135 -2.67 55.48 -48.93
C ASN A 135 -1.23 55.89 -49.31
N GLY A 136 -0.83 55.67 -50.56
CA GLY A 136 0.50 56.00 -51.08
C GLY A 136 0.84 57.50 -51.08
N ALA A 137 -0.17 58.37 -51.02
CA ALA A 137 -0.01 59.82 -50.85
C ALA A 137 0.05 60.27 -49.37
N GLY A 138 -0.10 59.34 -48.42
CA GLY A 138 -0.12 59.64 -46.98
C GLY A 138 -1.47 60.14 -46.45
N LEU A 139 -2.54 60.06 -47.25
CA LEU A 139 -3.89 60.43 -46.84
C LEU A 139 -4.52 59.30 -46.03
N GLN A 140 -5.29 59.67 -45.00
CA GLN A 140 -5.92 58.74 -44.07
C GLN A 140 -7.40 58.54 -44.40
N SER A 141 -7.92 57.32 -44.23
CA SER A 141 -9.37 57.05 -44.28
C SER A 141 -10.17 58.04 -43.43
N ILE A 142 -11.32 58.47 -43.97
CA ILE A 142 -12.15 59.54 -43.40
C ILE A 142 -12.67 59.14 -42.01
N ALA A 143 -13.11 57.89 -41.86
CA ALA A 143 -13.50 57.34 -40.58
C ALA A 143 -12.37 56.51 -39.96
N THR A 144 -12.29 56.56 -38.63
CA THR A 144 -11.61 55.56 -37.82
C THR A 144 -12.63 54.49 -37.46
N THR A 145 -12.34 53.24 -37.82
CA THR A 145 -13.17 52.09 -37.46
C THR A 145 -12.59 51.46 -36.21
N TYR A 146 -13.43 51.04 -35.27
CA TYR A 146 -13.01 50.41 -34.02
C TYR A 146 -13.67 49.04 -33.84
N SER A 147 -13.04 48.17 -33.05
CA SER A 147 -13.60 46.88 -32.68
C SER A 147 -14.74 47.02 -31.68
N ASN A 148 -15.48 45.93 -31.44
CA ASN A 148 -16.51 45.87 -30.40
C ASN A 148 -15.94 45.65 -28.98
N GLY A 149 -14.63 45.39 -28.88
CA GLY A 149 -13.88 45.36 -27.65
C GLY A 149 -13.66 43.96 -27.09
N GLN A 150 -12.47 43.73 -26.55
CA GLN A 150 -12.05 42.50 -25.91
C GLN A 150 -11.94 42.68 -24.40
N TYR A 151 -12.72 41.91 -23.63
CA TYR A 151 -12.74 41.94 -22.17
C TYR A 151 -11.59 41.14 -21.55
N VAL A 152 -10.82 41.75 -20.64
CA VAL A 152 -9.75 41.05 -19.91
C VAL A 152 -10.37 40.33 -18.71
N ALA A 153 -10.57 39.02 -18.84
CA ALA A 153 -11.19 38.17 -17.83
C ALA A 153 -10.20 37.75 -16.74
N LEU A 154 -10.73 37.48 -15.54
CA LEU A 154 -9.99 36.81 -14.48
C LEU A 154 -10.00 35.30 -14.75
N ASP A 155 -8.84 34.65 -14.64
CA ASP A 155 -8.75 33.20 -14.63
C ASP A 155 -9.19 32.65 -13.25
N GLY A 156 -10.31 31.93 -13.24
CA GLY A 156 -10.86 31.25 -12.07
C GLY A 156 -10.89 29.72 -12.21
N THR A 157 -10.26 29.18 -13.26
CA THR A 157 -10.26 27.75 -13.56
C THR A 157 -8.97 27.10 -13.10
N PRO A 158 -9.01 25.99 -12.34
CA PRO A 158 -7.80 25.27 -11.99
C PRO A 158 -7.09 24.67 -13.22
N PRO A 159 -5.74 24.56 -13.20
CA PRO A 159 -4.99 23.93 -14.29
C PRO A 159 -5.29 22.44 -14.40
N SER A 160 -4.94 21.84 -15.54
CA SER A 160 -4.88 20.38 -15.63
C SER A 160 -3.83 19.82 -14.67
N ALA A 161 -4.08 18.60 -14.17
CA ALA A 161 -3.03 17.83 -13.50
C ALA A 161 -1.80 17.65 -14.41
N PRO A 162 -0.61 17.44 -13.85
CA PRO A 162 0.55 17.07 -14.64
C PRO A 162 0.30 15.74 -15.35
N GLY A 163 1.03 15.48 -16.43
CA GLY A 163 1.01 14.18 -17.10
C GLY A 163 1.70 13.10 -16.28
N ILE A 164 2.35 12.15 -16.94
CA ILE A 164 3.01 11.01 -16.26
C ILE A 164 4.08 11.52 -15.29
N VAL A 165 4.00 11.07 -14.04
CA VAL A 165 5.03 11.24 -13.01
C VAL A 165 5.87 9.97 -12.97
N ARG A 166 7.19 10.13 -13.03
CA ARG A 166 8.19 9.08 -13.06
C ARG A 166 9.17 9.27 -11.91
N ASP A 167 9.67 8.17 -11.38
CA ASP A 167 10.69 8.21 -10.34
C ASP A 167 12.09 8.39 -10.97
N GLY A 168 12.98 9.08 -10.26
CA GLY A 168 14.36 9.37 -10.70
C GLY A 168 14.57 10.76 -11.29
N THR A 169 15.85 11.11 -11.49
CA THR A 169 16.31 12.46 -11.86
C THR A 169 16.31 12.74 -13.36
N THR A 170 16.27 11.70 -14.20
CA THR A 170 16.42 11.86 -15.66
C THR A 170 15.06 12.05 -16.31
N ALA A 171 14.86 13.20 -16.95
CA ALA A 171 13.59 13.54 -17.59
C ALA A 171 13.13 12.47 -18.59
N GLY A 172 11.90 12.00 -18.43
CA GLY A 172 11.28 10.97 -19.29
C GLY A 172 11.68 9.53 -18.95
N VAL A 173 12.65 9.32 -18.05
CA VAL A 173 13.07 8.00 -17.58
C VAL A 173 12.40 7.70 -16.24
N ASP A 174 12.02 6.44 -16.06
CA ASP A 174 11.36 5.95 -14.87
C ASP A 174 12.25 4.94 -14.15
N ALA A 175 12.57 5.22 -12.88
CA ALA A 175 13.45 4.42 -12.06
C ALA A 175 12.64 3.51 -11.14
N SER A 176 12.77 2.20 -11.30
CA SER A 176 12.10 1.22 -10.42
C SER A 176 12.78 1.07 -9.06
N THR A 177 14.08 1.39 -8.94
CA THR A 177 14.89 1.18 -7.74
C THR A 177 15.81 2.35 -7.44
N THR A 178 16.14 2.59 -6.16
CA THR A 178 17.18 3.52 -5.72
C THR A 178 17.98 2.94 -4.57
N SER A 179 19.29 3.17 -4.51
CA SER A 179 20.13 2.76 -3.36
C SER A 179 20.29 3.85 -2.31
N SER A 180 19.65 5.02 -2.50
CA SER A 180 19.77 6.11 -1.55
C SER A 180 18.72 6.01 -0.45
N VAL A 181 19.17 6.15 0.80
CA VAL A 181 18.29 6.21 1.98
C VAL A 181 17.99 7.64 2.46
N ILE A 182 18.55 8.64 1.78
CA ILE A 182 18.44 10.07 2.18
C ILE A 182 17.88 10.98 1.10
N GLN A 183 17.70 10.48 -0.12
CA GLN A 183 17.15 11.28 -1.22
C GLN A 183 16.25 10.45 -2.13
N LEU A 184 15.20 11.10 -2.61
CA LEU A 184 14.32 10.61 -3.68
C LEU A 184 14.18 11.70 -4.74
N SER A 185 13.95 11.29 -5.97
CA SER A 185 13.75 12.22 -7.09
C SER A 185 12.59 11.79 -7.95
N ALA A 186 11.97 12.75 -8.64
CA ALA A 186 10.95 12.49 -9.63
C ALA A 186 11.04 13.48 -10.78
N ASN A 187 10.48 13.07 -11.92
CA ASN A 187 10.32 13.88 -13.11
C ASN A 187 8.93 13.69 -13.71
N TRP A 188 8.36 14.70 -14.35
CA TRP A 188 7.00 14.61 -14.89
C TRP A 188 6.80 15.39 -16.17
N THR A 189 5.70 15.07 -16.86
CA THR A 189 5.23 15.84 -18.01
C THR A 189 4.38 17.02 -17.52
N ALA A 190 4.59 18.19 -18.13
CA ALA A 190 3.91 19.43 -17.73
C ALA A 190 2.38 19.30 -17.82
N GLY A 191 1.68 19.98 -16.90
CA GLY A 191 0.25 20.25 -17.05
C GLY A 191 0.01 21.37 -18.07
N ALA A 192 -1.26 21.67 -18.31
CA ALA A 192 -1.68 22.75 -19.19
C ALA A 192 -2.75 23.60 -18.51
N ASP A 193 -2.70 24.89 -18.80
CA ASP A 193 -3.68 25.90 -18.43
C ASP A 193 -3.62 26.94 -19.56
N ALA A 194 -4.70 27.05 -20.34
CA ALA A 194 -4.68 27.87 -21.56
C ALA A 194 -4.87 29.35 -21.23
N GLU A 195 -5.43 29.63 -20.05
CA GLU A 195 -5.89 30.93 -19.59
C GLU A 195 -4.73 31.73 -18.98
N SER A 196 -3.99 31.15 -18.02
CA SER A 196 -2.89 31.81 -17.30
C SER A 196 -1.56 31.04 -17.34
N GLY A 197 -1.55 29.83 -17.91
CA GLY A 197 -0.35 29.00 -18.01
C GLY A 197 0.07 28.40 -16.67
N ILE A 198 1.10 27.54 -16.68
CA ILE A 198 1.61 26.90 -15.46
C ILE A 198 2.70 27.77 -14.81
N SER A 199 2.50 28.14 -13.55
CA SER A 199 3.46 28.90 -12.74
C SER A 199 4.33 28.03 -11.85
N GLY A 200 3.87 26.82 -11.51
CA GLY A 200 4.62 25.91 -10.66
C GLY A 200 3.91 24.58 -10.41
N TYR A 201 4.44 23.85 -9.43
CA TYR A 201 3.92 22.54 -9.03
C TYR A 201 3.93 22.40 -7.51
N GLN A 202 3.12 21.48 -7.00
CA GLN A 202 3.27 20.96 -5.64
C GLN A 202 3.61 19.49 -5.70
N TYR A 203 4.47 19.01 -4.80
CA TYR A 203 4.72 17.58 -4.66
C TYR A 203 4.65 17.12 -3.21
N ALA A 204 4.29 15.86 -3.01
CA ALA A 204 4.37 15.14 -1.75
C ALA A 204 5.04 13.77 -1.98
N ILE A 205 5.57 13.19 -0.90
CA ILE A 205 6.16 11.85 -0.92
C ILE A 205 5.46 11.02 0.16
N GLY A 206 5.07 9.80 -0.17
CA GLY A 206 4.48 8.88 0.77
C GLY A 206 4.88 7.42 0.56
N THR A 207 4.58 6.59 1.55
CA THR A 207 4.71 5.12 1.47
C THR A 207 3.53 4.45 0.77
N THR A 208 2.47 5.22 0.49
CA THR A 208 1.30 4.80 -0.29
C THR A 208 1.01 5.83 -1.38
N VAL A 209 0.30 5.41 -2.43
CA VAL A 209 -0.14 6.29 -3.52
C VAL A 209 -0.97 7.45 -2.97
N SER A 210 -0.68 8.69 -3.38
CA SER A 210 -1.25 9.93 -2.83
C SER A 210 -0.92 10.22 -1.35
N GLY A 211 -0.09 9.39 -0.72
CA GLY A 211 0.39 9.59 0.65
C GLY A 211 1.35 10.78 0.75
N ALA A 212 1.38 11.40 1.93
CA ALA A 212 2.24 12.53 2.25
C ALA A 212 2.93 12.36 3.62
N ASP A 213 3.08 11.11 4.06
CA ASP A 213 3.64 10.71 5.35
C ASP A 213 5.17 10.85 5.43
N VAL A 214 5.86 10.91 4.28
CA VAL A 214 7.32 11.02 4.19
C VAL A 214 7.75 12.47 3.93
N SER A 215 7.02 13.17 3.05
CA SER A 215 7.15 14.60 2.85
C SER A 215 5.78 15.19 2.53
N THR A 216 5.37 16.19 3.31
CA THR A 216 4.13 16.93 3.07
C THR A 216 4.20 17.75 1.79
N TRP A 217 3.03 18.17 1.29
CA TRP A 217 2.89 18.98 0.08
C TRP A 217 3.77 20.23 0.12
N THR A 218 4.71 20.31 -0.81
CA THR A 218 5.68 21.40 -0.95
C THR A 218 5.52 22.04 -2.31
N THR A 219 5.35 23.36 -2.35
CA THR A 219 5.30 24.14 -3.59
C THR A 219 6.70 24.38 -4.14
N ILE A 220 6.84 24.21 -5.45
CA ILE A 220 8.04 24.49 -6.24
C ILE A 220 7.66 25.34 -7.46
N GLY A 221 8.64 26.05 -8.04
CA GLY A 221 8.44 26.83 -9.25
C GLY A 221 8.13 25.97 -10.48
N ASN A 222 8.09 26.59 -11.66
CA ASN A 222 7.86 25.90 -12.92
C ASN A 222 9.07 25.05 -13.35
N VAL A 223 9.23 23.90 -12.69
CA VAL A 223 10.23 22.87 -12.95
C VAL A 223 9.54 21.53 -13.20
N LEU A 224 10.19 20.64 -13.96
CA LEU A 224 9.65 19.32 -14.30
C LEU A 224 10.39 18.16 -13.63
N THR A 225 11.34 18.48 -12.76
CA THR A 225 12.16 17.52 -12.02
C THR A 225 12.41 18.02 -10.60
N ILE A 226 12.46 17.11 -9.63
CA ILE A 226 12.82 17.42 -8.25
C ILE A 226 13.72 16.34 -7.66
N THR A 227 14.65 16.76 -6.80
CA THR A 227 15.36 15.88 -5.88
C THR A 227 15.11 16.38 -4.47
N LYS A 228 14.44 15.57 -3.67
CA LYS A 228 14.23 15.81 -2.24
C LYS A 228 15.34 15.14 -1.46
N ASN A 229 16.13 15.94 -0.76
CA ASN A 229 17.20 15.50 0.14
C ASN A 229 16.72 15.43 1.59
N SER A 230 17.60 14.91 2.47
CA SER A 230 17.41 14.83 3.91
C SER A 230 16.18 14.04 4.32
N LEU A 231 15.92 12.95 3.61
CA LEU A 231 14.89 11.97 3.95
C LEU A 231 15.45 10.90 4.90
N SER A 232 14.55 10.19 5.57
CA SER A 232 14.85 8.99 6.34
C SER A 232 14.08 7.84 5.71
N LEU A 233 14.73 7.11 4.80
CA LEU A 233 14.09 6.04 4.03
C LEU A 233 14.53 4.67 4.52
N SER A 234 13.60 3.73 4.48
CA SER A 234 13.82 2.35 4.87
C SER A 234 14.09 1.49 3.64
N VAL A 235 15.13 0.67 3.70
CA VAL A 235 15.41 -0.37 2.69
C VAL A 235 14.20 -1.33 2.60
N GLY A 236 13.88 -1.79 1.40
CA GLY A 236 12.73 -2.63 1.07
C GLY A 236 11.39 -1.89 1.03
N THR A 237 11.36 -0.60 1.34
CA THR A 237 10.13 0.20 1.27
C THR A 237 10.00 0.87 -0.09
N THR A 238 8.80 0.83 -0.66
CA THR A 238 8.45 1.56 -1.89
C THR A 238 7.90 2.93 -1.54
N TYR A 239 8.38 3.96 -2.23
CA TYR A 239 7.98 5.35 -2.04
C TYR A 239 7.39 5.91 -3.33
N TYR A 240 6.38 6.77 -3.20
CA TYR A 240 5.61 7.33 -4.31
C TYR A 240 5.69 8.86 -4.28
N PHE A 241 5.90 9.48 -5.44
CA PHE A 241 5.68 10.91 -5.63
C PHE A 241 4.24 11.18 -6.03
N SER A 242 3.66 12.24 -5.47
CA SER A 242 2.37 12.79 -5.87
C SER A 242 2.57 14.22 -6.32
N VAL A 243 2.11 14.61 -7.51
CA VAL A 243 2.37 15.95 -8.08
C VAL A 243 1.07 16.61 -8.54
N LYS A 244 0.95 17.92 -8.30
CA LYS A 244 -0.14 18.80 -8.77
C LYS A 244 0.40 20.02 -9.50
N SER A 245 -0.34 20.54 -10.46
CA SER A 245 0.03 21.76 -11.21
C SER A 245 -0.52 23.01 -10.50
N ILE A 246 0.17 24.14 -10.65
CA ILE A 246 -0.28 25.46 -10.18
C ILE A 246 -0.30 26.41 -11.39
N ASN A 247 -1.42 27.09 -11.62
CA ASN A 247 -1.52 28.05 -12.73
C ASN A 247 -1.02 29.46 -12.35
N GLY A 248 -1.05 30.40 -13.30
CA GLY A 248 -0.61 31.79 -13.13
C GLY A 248 -1.33 32.55 -12.01
N THR A 249 -2.54 32.14 -11.64
CA THR A 249 -3.33 32.76 -10.55
C THR A 249 -3.14 32.07 -9.20
N GLY A 250 -2.38 30.97 -9.15
CA GLY A 250 -2.11 30.21 -7.92
C GLY A 250 -3.12 29.11 -7.63
N LEU A 251 -4.07 28.85 -8.53
CA LEU A 251 -4.99 27.73 -8.41
C LEU A 251 -4.25 26.40 -8.64
N VAL A 252 -4.60 25.40 -7.84
CA VAL A 252 -3.98 24.07 -7.89
C VAL A 252 -4.91 23.10 -8.60
N SER A 253 -4.35 22.22 -9.43
CA SER A 253 -5.12 21.17 -10.11
C SER A 253 -5.97 20.37 -9.11
N THR A 254 -7.23 20.13 -9.48
CA THR A 254 -8.21 19.43 -8.64
C THR A 254 -7.75 18.01 -8.30
N THR A 255 -7.13 17.34 -9.27
CA THR A 255 -6.48 16.04 -9.13
C THR A 255 -4.95 16.16 -9.14
N GLY A 256 -4.28 15.17 -8.55
CA GLY A 256 -2.84 14.99 -8.68
C GLY A 256 -2.51 13.70 -9.43
N THR A 257 -1.30 13.62 -9.95
CA THR A 257 -0.78 12.43 -10.61
C THR A 257 0.29 11.79 -9.75
N ASN A 258 0.31 10.47 -9.67
CA ASN A 258 1.22 9.69 -8.85
C ASN A 258 2.24 8.97 -9.72
N SER A 259 3.46 8.78 -9.19
CA SER A 259 4.41 7.82 -9.76
C SER A 259 3.98 6.38 -9.49
N ASN A 260 4.59 5.43 -10.20
CA ASN A 260 4.43 4.00 -9.96
C ASN A 260 5.27 3.48 -8.78
N GLY A 261 6.16 4.31 -8.23
CA GLY A 261 6.90 4.05 -7.01
C GLY A 261 8.31 3.55 -7.28
N VAL A 262 9.21 3.90 -6.36
CA VAL A 262 10.61 3.48 -6.36
C VAL A 262 10.92 2.74 -5.08
N VAL A 263 11.49 1.52 -5.19
CA VAL A 263 11.91 0.74 -4.03
C VAL A 263 13.33 1.12 -3.62
N VAL A 264 13.54 1.29 -2.31
CA VAL A 264 14.87 1.55 -1.74
C VAL A 264 15.59 0.22 -1.53
N ILE A 265 16.71 0.02 -2.23
CA ILE A 265 17.53 -1.19 -2.13
C ILE A 265 18.84 -0.92 -1.38
N SER A 266 19.40 -1.95 -0.76
CA SER A 266 20.71 -1.97 -0.15
C SER A 266 21.75 -2.46 -1.15
N THR A 267 22.88 -1.76 -1.26
CA THR A 267 24.05 -2.24 -2.00
C THR A 267 24.98 -3.11 -1.13
N ALA A 268 24.69 -3.22 0.16
CA ALA A 268 25.46 -3.97 1.14
C ALA A 268 24.60 -5.06 1.81
N ASP A 269 23.67 -5.64 1.05
CA ASP A 269 22.84 -6.74 1.54
C ASP A 269 23.70 -7.96 1.90
N VAL A 270 23.53 -8.43 3.14
CA VAL A 270 24.20 -9.60 3.72
C VAL A 270 23.22 -10.73 4.05
N THR A 271 21.94 -10.51 3.78
CA THR A 271 20.87 -11.49 4.01
C THR A 271 20.64 -12.32 2.75
N ALA A 272 20.32 -13.61 2.93
CA ALA A 272 20.01 -14.48 1.80
C ALA A 272 18.57 -14.25 1.34
N PRO A 273 18.28 -14.32 0.02
CA PRO A 273 16.93 -14.18 -0.49
C PRO A 273 16.02 -15.31 -0.03
N ASN A 274 14.71 -15.06 -0.07
CA ASN A 274 13.73 -16.13 0.01
C ASN A 274 13.84 -17.06 -1.21
N PRO A 275 13.67 -18.38 -1.03
CA PRO A 275 13.65 -19.31 -2.15
C PRO A 275 12.50 -18.97 -3.12
N PRO A 276 12.55 -19.47 -4.37
CA PRO A 276 11.43 -19.30 -5.29
C PRO A 276 10.17 -19.95 -4.72
N GLY A 277 9.01 -19.53 -5.23
CA GLY A 277 7.73 -20.16 -4.91
C GLY A 277 7.62 -21.56 -5.54
N ILE A 278 6.44 -21.93 -6.03
CA ILE A 278 6.20 -23.26 -6.61
C ILE A 278 7.13 -23.49 -7.81
N VAL A 279 7.85 -24.61 -7.80
CA VAL A 279 8.62 -25.14 -8.95
C VAL A 279 7.77 -26.23 -9.61
N ARG A 280 7.62 -26.14 -10.93
CA ARG A 280 6.83 -27.05 -11.77
C ARG A 280 7.72 -27.64 -12.84
N ASP A 281 7.45 -28.87 -13.22
CA ASP A 281 8.13 -29.52 -14.34
C ASP A 281 7.51 -29.04 -15.67
N GLY A 282 8.34 -28.90 -16.70
CA GLY A 282 7.95 -28.39 -18.03
C GLY A 282 8.41 -26.98 -18.35
N ALA A 283 8.47 -26.68 -19.66
CA ALA A 283 9.03 -25.43 -20.19
C ALA A 283 8.04 -24.26 -20.21
N ALA A 284 6.73 -24.52 -20.24
CA ALA A 284 5.72 -23.47 -20.31
C ALA A 284 5.40 -22.93 -18.90
N PHE A 285 5.54 -21.61 -18.73
CA PHE A 285 5.35 -20.94 -17.45
C PHE A 285 3.94 -21.16 -16.89
N GLY A 286 3.85 -21.58 -15.62
CA GLY A 286 2.61 -21.85 -14.91
C GLY A 286 2.02 -23.24 -15.16
N THR A 287 2.55 -23.99 -16.13
CA THR A 287 2.15 -25.37 -16.40
C THR A 287 3.01 -26.36 -15.61
N ASP A 288 2.45 -27.49 -15.24
CA ASP A 288 3.15 -28.58 -14.57
C ASP A 288 2.88 -29.88 -15.31
N ILE A 289 3.94 -30.59 -15.70
CA ILE A 289 3.82 -31.86 -16.43
C ILE A 289 4.39 -33.02 -15.61
N SER A 290 3.56 -34.04 -15.39
CA SER A 290 3.96 -35.20 -14.59
C SER A 290 4.88 -36.18 -15.33
N SER A 291 4.95 -36.13 -16.65
CA SER A 291 5.69 -37.10 -17.46
C SER A 291 6.30 -36.49 -18.72
N THR A 292 7.31 -37.17 -19.28
CA THR A 292 7.96 -36.79 -20.55
C THR A 292 8.39 -38.02 -21.35
N LEU A 293 8.39 -37.86 -22.67
CA LEU A 293 8.98 -38.81 -23.62
C LEU A 293 10.43 -38.43 -23.99
N ALA A 294 10.91 -37.26 -23.55
CA ALA A 294 12.26 -36.82 -23.83
C ALA A 294 13.27 -37.68 -23.06
N SER A 295 14.27 -38.21 -23.76
CA SER A 295 15.34 -39.03 -23.19
C SER A 295 16.61 -38.24 -22.86
N THR A 296 16.69 -36.98 -23.30
CA THR A 296 17.88 -36.13 -23.14
C THR A 296 17.61 -34.72 -22.64
N THR A 297 16.34 -34.38 -22.41
CA THR A 297 15.94 -33.00 -22.11
C THR A 297 14.90 -32.98 -21.01
N LEU A 298 15.14 -32.14 -20.00
CA LEU A 298 14.15 -31.80 -18.97
C LEU A 298 14.01 -30.28 -18.90
N SER A 299 12.87 -29.79 -18.44
CA SER A 299 12.63 -28.36 -18.23
C SER A 299 11.83 -28.13 -16.96
N ALA A 300 11.93 -26.92 -16.40
CA ALA A 300 11.11 -26.49 -15.29
C ALA A 300 10.77 -25.01 -15.39
N ASN A 301 9.71 -24.61 -14.69
CA ASN A 301 9.29 -23.24 -14.51
C ASN A 301 8.92 -22.97 -13.05
N TRP A 302 9.08 -21.75 -12.57
CA TRP A 302 8.86 -21.44 -11.15
C TRP A 302 8.32 -20.04 -10.91
N THR A 303 7.66 -19.89 -9.76
CA THR A 303 7.26 -18.57 -9.25
C THR A 303 8.48 -17.84 -8.68
N ALA A 304 8.59 -16.54 -8.96
CA ALA A 304 9.72 -15.73 -8.55
C ALA A 304 9.96 -15.76 -7.03
N GLY A 305 11.22 -15.70 -6.62
CA GLY A 305 11.61 -15.47 -5.23
C GLY A 305 11.45 -13.99 -4.85
N THR A 306 11.70 -13.69 -3.58
CA THR A 306 11.67 -12.30 -3.07
C THR A 306 12.89 -12.01 -2.22
N ASP A 307 13.35 -10.78 -2.30
CA ASP A 307 14.42 -10.22 -1.48
C ASP A 307 14.14 -8.72 -1.34
N PRO A 308 13.54 -8.29 -0.22
CA PRO A 308 13.18 -6.89 -0.02
C PRO A 308 14.40 -5.95 -0.08
N GLU A 309 15.56 -6.42 0.34
CA GLU A 309 16.74 -5.61 0.54
C GLU A 309 17.45 -5.27 -0.77
N SER A 310 17.70 -6.23 -1.66
CA SER A 310 18.47 -6.04 -2.89
C SER A 310 17.75 -6.55 -4.15
N GLY A 311 16.57 -7.15 -4.00
CA GLY A 311 15.81 -7.75 -5.11
C GLY A 311 16.45 -9.03 -5.63
N ILE A 312 15.80 -9.67 -6.61
CA ILE A 312 16.30 -10.91 -7.22
C ILE A 312 17.09 -10.59 -8.49
N ASN A 313 18.34 -11.06 -8.55
CA ASN A 313 19.24 -10.95 -9.68
C ASN A 313 19.24 -12.20 -10.58
N GLY A 314 18.91 -13.37 -10.02
CA GLY A 314 18.87 -14.61 -10.79
C GLY A 314 18.48 -15.83 -9.97
N TYR A 315 18.70 -17.01 -10.55
CA TYR A 315 18.39 -18.29 -9.92
C TYR A 315 19.49 -19.32 -10.14
N GLN A 316 19.53 -20.36 -9.32
CA GLN A 316 20.29 -21.58 -9.60
C GLN A 316 19.34 -22.77 -9.66
N TYR A 317 19.56 -23.70 -10.58
CA TYR A 317 18.82 -24.96 -10.60
C TYR A 317 19.75 -26.18 -10.62
N ALA A 318 19.27 -27.30 -10.08
CA ALA A 318 19.89 -28.61 -10.17
C ALA A 318 18.84 -29.66 -10.53
N ILE A 319 19.30 -30.84 -10.97
CA ILE A 319 18.44 -31.97 -11.33
C ILE A 319 18.93 -33.21 -10.59
N GLY A 320 17.99 -33.95 -9.99
CA GLY A 320 18.26 -35.20 -9.30
C GLY A 320 17.15 -36.23 -9.49
N THR A 321 17.43 -37.47 -9.07
CA THR A 321 16.43 -38.55 -9.01
C THR A 321 15.63 -38.55 -7.69
N THR A 322 15.91 -37.59 -6.81
CA THR A 322 15.18 -37.29 -5.59
C THR A 322 15.05 -35.78 -5.45
N ALA A 323 14.02 -35.29 -4.78
CA ALA A 323 13.89 -33.85 -4.47
C ALA A 323 15.14 -33.33 -3.73
N GLY A 324 15.73 -32.25 -4.22
CA GLY A 324 16.98 -31.68 -3.70
C GLY A 324 18.26 -32.33 -4.24
N GLY A 325 18.14 -33.42 -5.00
CA GLY A 325 19.27 -34.17 -5.55
C GLY A 325 19.99 -33.41 -6.66
N THR A 326 21.29 -33.64 -6.79
CA THR A 326 22.16 -33.03 -7.81
C THR A 326 22.88 -34.06 -8.67
N ASN A 327 22.48 -35.34 -8.56
CA ASN A 327 23.16 -36.49 -9.18
C ASN A 327 22.97 -36.57 -10.70
N VAL A 328 22.06 -35.78 -11.29
CA VAL A 328 21.77 -35.77 -12.74
C VAL A 328 22.32 -34.50 -13.38
N ALA A 329 22.13 -33.35 -12.73
CA ALA A 329 22.80 -32.11 -13.06
C ALA A 329 23.13 -31.31 -11.79
N ALA A 330 24.38 -30.87 -11.67
CA ALA A 330 24.81 -29.98 -10.60
C ALA A 330 24.20 -28.57 -10.74
N TRP A 331 24.27 -27.79 -9.66
CA TRP A 331 23.79 -26.41 -9.60
C TRP A 331 24.33 -25.58 -10.76
N THR A 332 23.43 -25.01 -11.55
CA THR A 332 23.71 -24.14 -12.68
C THR A 332 23.03 -22.79 -12.44
N THR A 333 23.79 -21.70 -12.51
CA THR A 333 23.25 -20.34 -12.41
C THR A 333 22.61 -19.90 -13.71
N VAL A 334 21.48 -19.23 -13.60
CA VAL A 334 20.78 -18.53 -14.68
C VAL A 334 20.48 -17.09 -14.23
N GLU A 335 20.25 -16.21 -15.19
CA GLU A 335 19.83 -14.82 -14.92
C GLU A 335 18.44 -14.77 -14.26
N ASN A 336 17.83 -13.59 -14.17
CA ASN A 336 16.48 -13.41 -13.63
C ASN A 336 15.40 -13.94 -14.60
N VAL A 337 15.41 -15.25 -14.81
CA VAL A 337 14.44 -16.00 -15.62
C VAL A 337 13.58 -16.89 -14.73
N LEU A 338 12.38 -17.22 -15.20
CA LEU A 338 11.42 -18.07 -14.46
C LEU A 338 11.22 -19.45 -15.11
N THR A 339 12.06 -19.79 -16.10
CA THR A 339 12.05 -21.08 -16.79
C THR A 339 13.48 -21.50 -17.09
N ALA A 340 13.73 -22.82 -17.10
CA ALA A 340 14.99 -23.39 -17.56
C ALA A 340 14.74 -24.69 -18.32
N THR A 341 15.52 -24.90 -19.39
CA THR A 341 15.58 -26.15 -20.15
C THR A 341 17.01 -26.68 -20.13
N ARG A 342 17.18 -27.93 -19.71
CA ARG A 342 18.46 -28.62 -19.67
C ARG A 342 18.48 -29.71 -20.74
N ASN A 343 19.40 -29.58 -21.69
CA ASN A 343 19.64 -30.56 -22.75
C ASN A 343 20.83 -31.46 -22.42
N SER A 344 21.05 -32.48 -23.26
CA SER A 344 22.18 -33.40 -23.20
C SER A 344 22.26 -34.18 -21.88
N LEU A 345 21.10 -34.51 -21.31
CA LEU A 345 20.97 -35.41 -20.17
C LEU A 345 21.01 -36.87 -20.63
N THR A 346 21.33 -37.76 -19.71
CA THR A 346 21.16 -39.21 -19.90
C THR A 346 20.04 -39.65 -18.98
N LEU A 347 18.81 -39.72 -19.51
CA LEU A 347 17.63 -40.06 -18.74
C LEU A 347 17.31 -41.55 -18.88
N VAL A 348 16.99 -42.16 -17.75
CA VAL A 348 16.63 -43.58 -17.67
C VAL A 348 15.12 -43.67 -17.65
N ALA A 349 14.56 -44.38 -18.62
CA ALA A 349 13.14 -44.65 -18.66
C ALA A 349 12.71 -45.44 -17.41
N GLY A 350 11.53 -45.12 -16.89
CA GLY A 350 11.06 -45.64 -15.61
C GLY A 350 11.53 -44.86 -14.38
N THR A 351 12.24 -43.74 -14.55
CA THR A 351 12.78 -42.92 -13.46
C THR A 351 12.10 -41.56 -13.38
N THR A 352 11.81 -41.10 -12.16
CA THR A 352 11.33 -39.73 -11.89
C THR A 352 12.50 -38.81 -11.60
N TYR A 353 12.48 -37.63 -12.22
CA TYR A 353 13.50 -36.59 -12.07
C TYR A 353 12.88 -35.33 -11.48
N TYR A 354 13.63 -34.65 -10.62
CA TYR A 354 13.18 -33.47 -9.88
C TYR A 354 14.07 -32.28 -10.22
N PHE A 355 13.47 -31.12 -10.45
CA PHE A 355 14.18 -29.85 -10.42
C PHE A 355 14.23 -29.30 -9.00
N SER A 356 15.37 -28.73 -8.65
CA SER A 356 15.56 -27.98 -7.40
C SER A 356 16.04 -26.58 -7.75
N VAL A 357 15.38 -25.54 -7.25
CA VAL A 357 15.67 -24.14 -7.62
C VAL A 357 15.94 -23.29 -6.38
N LYS A 358 16.94 -22.42 -6.47
CA LYS A 358 17.33 -21.42 -5.46
C LYS A 358 17.30 -20.01 -6.06
N SER A 359 16.99 -19.02 -5.25
CA SER A 359 17.04 -17.60 -5.64
C SER A 359 18.44 -17.02 -5.40
N ILE A 360 18.82 -16.02 -6.19
CA ILE A 360 20.04 -15.23 -6.04
C ILE A 360 19.67 -13.75 -5.97
N ASN A 361 20.08 -13.05 -4.92
CA ASN A 361 19.75 -11.62 -4.76
C ASN A 361 20.74 -10.69 -5.47
N GLY A 362 20.48 -9.38 -5.42
CA GLY A 362 21.32 -8.33 -6.01
C GLY A 362 22.79 -8.36 -5.57
N ASN A 363 23.07 -8.93 -4.41
CA ASN A 363 24.40 -9.09 -3.82
C ASN A 363 25.01 -10.48 -4.04
N ASN A 364 24.41 -11.30 -4.92
CA ASN A 364 24.82 -12.67 -5.25
C ASN A 364 24.75 -13.68 -4.08
N LEU A 365 23.98 -13.36 -3.04
CA LEU A 365 23.66 -14.33 -1.99
C LEU A 365 22.58 -15.27 -2.47
N VAL A 366 22.72 -16.55 -2.13
CA VAL A 366 21.84 -17.62 -2.59
C VAL A 366 20.91 -18.04 -1.45
N SER A 367 19.64 -18.32 -1.76
CA SER A 367 18.69 -18.81 -0.78
C SER A 367 19.22 -20.07 -0.05
N THR A 368 19.04 -20.10 1.27
CA THR A 368 19.58 -21.17 2.12
C THR A 368 18.98 -22.52 1.76
N THR A 369 17.68 -22.54 1.45
CA THR A 369 16.92 -23.70 0.98
C THR A 369 16.64 -23.62 -0.52
N ALA A 370 16.34 -24.77 -1.12
CA ALA A 370 15.82 -24.89 -2.48
C ALA A 370 14.36 -25.31 -2.44
N THR A 371 13.58 -24.85 -3.43
CA THR A 371 12.24 -25.38 -3.70
C THR A 371 12.33 -26.45 -4.78
N ASN A 372 11.58 -27.54 -4.63
CA ASN A 372 11.63 -28.69 -5.52
C ASN A 372 10.35 -28.82 -6.33
N SER A 373 10.45 -29.33 -7.56
CA SER A 373 9.28 -29.80 -8.30
C SER A 373 8.69 -31.07 -7.68
N ASN A 374 7.48 -31.44 -8.10
CA ASN A 374 6.83 -32.70 -7.73
C ASN A 374 7.37 -33.91 -8.52
N GLY A 375 8.15 -33.67 -9.57
CA GLY A 375 8.91 -34.67 -10.29
C GLY A 375 8.26 -35.04 -11.62
N GLN A 376 9.10 -35.19 -12.64
CA GLN A 376 8.72 -35.61 -13.97
C GLN A 376 9.19 -37.04 -14.23
N TYR A 377 8.24 -37.92 -14.53
CA TYR A 377 8.51 -39.32 -14.87
C TYR A 377 8.89 -39.49 -16.35
N VAL A 378 10.04 -40.13 -16.60
CA VAL A 378 10.48 -40.44 -17.96
C VAL A 378 9.89 -41.79 -18.38
N VAL A 379 8.99 -41.76 -19.35
CA VAL A 379 8.26 -42.96 -19.80
C VAL A 379 9.14 -43.79 -20.72
N ALA A 380 9.14 -45.12 -20.53
CA ALA A 380 9.70 -46.07 -21.48
C ALA A 380 8.68 -46.33 -22.58
N ILE A 381 8.99 -46.00 -23.83
CA ILE A 381 8.12 -46.36 -24.95
C ILE A 381 8.66 -47.64 -25.58
N ASP A 382 7.94 -48.76 -25.45
CA ASP A 382 7.97 -49.77 -26.50
C ASP A 382 7.17 -49.20 -27.69
N THR A 383 7.88 -48.58 -28.64
CA THR A 383 7.25 -47.94 -29.81
C THR A 383 6.60 -48.95 -30.76
N SER A 384 6.73 -50.26 -30.49
CA SER A 384 6.06 -51.32 -31.23
C SER A 384 4.71 -51.74 -30.63
N ASP A 385 4.30 -51.15 -29.50
CA ASP A 385 2.99 -51.40 -28.90
C ASP A 385 1.85 -50.95 -29.84
N THR A 386 0.90 -51.86 -30.05
CA THR A 386 -0.29 -51.69 -30.90
C THR A 386 -1.59 -51.99 -30.16
N THR A 387 -1.53 -52.25 -28.86
CA THR A 387 -2.68 -52.48 -28.00
C THR A 387 -3.02 -51.24 -27.16
N PRO A 388 -4.29 -50.80 -27.11
CA PRO A 388 -4.72 -49.74 -26.19
C PRO A 388 -4.69 -50.20 -24.73
N PRO A 389 -4.55 -49.27 -23.76
CA PRO A 389 -4.59 -49.61 -22.34
C PRO A 389 -5.99 -50.10 -21.91
N PRO A 390 -6.08 -50.90 -20.83
CA PRO A 390 -7.37 -51.32 -20.28
C PRO A 390 -8.27 -50.15 -19.89
N ASN A 391 -9.60 -50.35 -19.98
CA ASN A 391 -10.56 -49.38 -19.45
C ASN A 391 -10.46 -49.30 -17.92
N ILE A 392 -10.59 -48.09 -17.39
CA ILE A 392 -10.76 -47.86 -15.95
C ILE A 392 -12.08 -48.50 -15.53
N THR A 393 -12.09 -49.25 -14.42
CA THR A 393 -13.27 -50.02 -13.99
C THR A 393 -14.15 -49.29 -13.00
N VAL A 394 -13.58 -48.37 -12.21
CA VAL A 394 -14.28 -47.66 -11.14
C VAL A 394 -13.80 -46.21 -11.10
N VAL A 395 -14.76 -45.28 -11.10
CA VAL A 395 -14.54 -43.86 -10.83
C VAL A 395 -15.42 -43.50 -9.64
N ARG A 396 -14.79 -43.00 -8.58
CA ARG A 396 -15.45 -42.59 -7.34
C ARG A 396 -15.45 -41.07 -7.27
N ASP A 397 -16.59 -40.48 -6.96
CA ASP A 397 -16.68 -39.06 -6.70
C ASP A 397 -16.06 -38.75 -5.33
N GLY A 398 -15.39 -37.60 -5.19
CA GLY A 398 -14.66 -37.22 -3.99
C GLY A 398 -13.19 -37.65 -3.95
N THR A 399 -12.47 -37.27 -2.88
CA THR A 399 -11.04 -37.56 -2.68
C THR A 399 -10.74 -38.93 -2.08
N GLY A 400 -11.78 -39.72 -1.73
CA GLY A 400 -11.64 -41.00 -1.04
C GLY A 400 -12.76 -41.98 -1.41
N THR A 401 -13.59 -42.36 -0.44
CA THR A 401 -14.80 -43.15 -0.75
C THR A 401 -15.74 -42.34 -1.63
N ASP A 402 -16.53 -43.04 -2.44
CA ASP A 402 -17.53 -42.45 -3.33
C ASP A 402 -18.51 -41.53 -2.57
N VAL A 403 -18.71 -40.30 -3.06
CA VAL A 403 -19.60 -39.31 -2.45
C VAL A 403 -20.79 -38.99 -3.35
N THR A 404 -21.97 -38.87 -2.75
CA THR A 404 -23.20 -38.52 -3.49
C THR A 404 -23.43 -37.02 -3.59
N TYR A 405 -22.82 -36.21 -2.73
CA TYR A 405 -23.08 -34.77 -2.61
C TYR A 405 -21.79 -33.95 -2.49
N THR A 406 -21.82 -32.71 -3.00
CA THR A 406 -20.81 -31.68 -2.75
C THR A 406 -21.46 -30.36 -2.38
N THR A 407 -20.81 -29.61 -1.49
CA THR A 407 -21.21 -28.25 -1.11
C THR A 407 -20.52 -27.18 -1.96
N SER A 408 -19.56 -27.56 -2.80
CA SER A 408 -18.82 -26.62 -3.63
C SER A 408 -19.53 -26.35 -4.95
N THR A 409 -19.71 -25.08 -5.28
CA THR A 409 -20.19 -24.63 -6.60
C THR A 409 -19.05 -24.35 -7.59
N THR A 410 -17.80 -24.49 -7.15
CA THR A 410 -16.62 -24.10 -7.97
C THR A 410 -15.58 -25.20 -8.09
N GLN A 411 -15.78 -26.34 -7.42
CA GLN A 411 -14.81 -27.43 -7.39
C GLN A 411 -15.50 -28.79 -7.36
N LEU A 412 -14.90 -29.76 -8.06
CA LEU A 412 -15.26 -31.18 -7.99
C LEU A 412 -13.97 -31.99 -7.79
N SER A 413 -14.11 -33.15 -7.15
CA SER A 413 -12.99 -34.08 -6.95
C SER A 413 -13.43 -35.49 -7.27
N ALA A 414 -12.50 -36.33 -7.70
CA ALA A 414 -12.76 -37.75 -7.98
C ALA A 414 -11.48 -38.56 -7.79
N ASN A 415 -11.62 -39.88 -7.65
CA ASN A 415 -10.50 -40.81 -7.61
C ASN A 415 -10.84 -42.14 -8.29
N TRP A 416 -9.82 -42.86 -8.74
CA TRP A 416 -9.95 -44.13 -9.42
C TRP A 416 -8.77 -45.04 -9.13
N ASP A 417 -8.92 -46.31 -9.49
CA ASP A 417 -7.84 -47.29 -9.36
C ASP A 417 -6.92 -47.21 -10.58
N ALA A 418 -5.61 -47.29 -10.35
CA ALA A 418 -4.62 -47.24 -11.42
C ALA A 418 -4.79 -48.44 -12.36
N VAL A 419 -4.79 -48.18 -13.66
CA VAL A 419 -4.67 -49.24 -14.67
C VAL A 419 -3.21 -49.41 -15.06
N ILE A 420 -2.87 -50.59 -15.56
CA ILE A 420 -1.54 -50.92 -16.06
C ILE A 420 -1.62 -51.29 -17.53
N ASP A 421 -0.68 -50.79 -18.30
CA ASP A 421 -0.39 -51.25 -19.66
C ASP A 421 0.98 -51.94 -19.61
N PRO A 422 1.05 -53.27 -19.75
CA PRO A 422 2.32 -54.00 -19.60
C PRO A 422 3.37 -53.68 -20.67
N GLN A 423 2.99 -53.13 -21.82
CA GLN A 423 3.86 -52.96 -22.99
C GLN A 423 4.47 -51.57 -23.02
N SER A 424 3.66 -50.53 -22.92
CA SER A 424 4.09 -49.13 -23.01
C SER A 424 3.80 -48.31 -21.74
N GLY A 425 3.19 -48.91 -20.72
CA GLY A 425 2.83 -48.22 -19.47
C GLY A 425 1.73 -47.18 -19.69
N ILE A 426 1.27 -46.55 -18.60
CA ILE A 426 0.31 -45.45 -18.68
C ILE A 426 1.06 -44.12 -18.75
N ALA A 427 0.87 -43.39 -19.84
CA ALA A 427 1.45 -42.06 -20.02
C ALA A 427 0.69 -41.01 -19.21
N ARG A 428 -0.65 -41.07 -19.25
CA ARG A 428 -1.56 -40.10 -18.61
C ARG A 428 -3.01 -40.61 -18.50
N TYR A 429 -3.80 -39.94 -17.69
CA TYR A 429 -5.25 -40.02 -17.61
C TYR A 429 -5.84 -38.72 -18.13
N TRP A 430 -6.87 -38.83 -18.97
CA TRP A 430 -7.69 -37.70 -19.38
C TRP A 430 -8.95 -37.68 -18.55
N TYR A 431 -9.42 -36.49 -18.17
CA TYR A 431 -10.70 -36.30 -17.50
C TYR A 431 -11.60 -35.31 -18.24
N ALA A 432 -12.90 -35.51 -18.14
CA ALA A 432 -13.94 -34.58 -18.54
C ALA A 432 -15.00 -34.51 -17.46
N ILE A 433 -15.70 -33.38 -17.37
CA ILE A 433 -16.80 -33.18 -16.43
C ILE A 433 -18.03 -32.78 -17.22
N GLY A 434 -19.14 -33.46 -16.94
CA GLY A 434 -20.42 -33.17 -17.59
C GLY A 434 -21.59 -33.12 -16.63
N SER A 435 -22.66 -32.43 -17.03
CA SER A 435 -23.96 -32.45 -16.36
C SER A 435 -24.77 -33.72 -16.70
N ILE A 436 -24.33 -34.46 -17.71
CA ILE A 436 -24.83 -35.79 -18.11
C ILE A 436 -23.66 -36.77 -18.06
N SER A 437 -23.94 -38.02 -17.70
CA SER A 437 -22.93 -39.09 -17.67
C SER A 437 -22.27 -39.26 -19.03
N GLY A 438 -20.94 -39.11 -19.08
CA GLY A 438 -20.13 -39.24 -20.30
C GLY A 438 -19.90 -37.93 -21.06
N ASP A 439 -20.65 -36.87 -20.75
CA ASP A 439 -20.51 -35.57 -21.41
C ASP A 439 -19.32 -34.76 -20.87
N SER A 440 -19.00 -33.69 -21.60
CA SER A 440 -17.87 -32.80 -21.33
C SER A 440 -18.26 -31.31 -21.44
N ASP A 441 -19.51 -30.97 -21.09
CA ASP A 441 -20.08 -29.63 -21.20
C ASP A 441 -19.57 -28.67 -20.11
N ILE A 442 -19.05 -29.19 -19.00
CA ILE A 442 -18.46 -28.39 -17.90
C ILE A 442 -16.95 -28.29 -18.05
N VAL A 443 -16.29 -29.42 -18.28
CA VAL A 443 -14.85 -29.50 -18.58
C VAL A 443 -14.66 -30.44 -19.75
N VAL A 444 -14.09 -29.90 -20.83
CA VAL A 444 -13.64 -30.69 -21.98
C VAL A 444 -12.48 -31.61 -21.58
N TRP A 445 -12.24 -32.68 -22.35
CA TRP A 445 -11.15 -33.63 -22.08
C TRP A 445 -9.81 -32.92 -21.81
N THR A 446 -9.34 -33.04 -20.58
CA THR A 446 -8.16 -32.35 -20.04
C THR A 446 -7.20 -33.38 -19.46
N ASP A 447 -5.90 -33.13 -19.61
CA ASP A 447 -4.83 -34.01 -19.14
C ASP A 447 -4.70 -33.93 -17.60
N ASN A 448 -4.80 -35.07 -16.90
CA ASN A 448 -4.58 -35.20 -15.46
C ASN A 448 -3.20 -35.81 -15.13
N GLY A 449 -2.33 -36.00 -16.12
CA GLY A 449 -1.09 -36.72 -15.95
C GLY A 449 -1.33 -38.15 -15.47
N GLN A 450 -0.39 -38.73 -14.72
CA GLN A 450 -0.58 -40.08 -14.14
C GLN A 450 -1.32 -40.08 -12.80
N SER A 451 -1.81 -38.93 -12.34
CA SER A 451 -2.53 -38.85 -11.06
C SER A 451 -3.83 -39.67 -11.14
N THR A 452 -4.09 -40.47 -10.11
CA THR A 452 -5.33 -41.23 -9.94
C THR A 452 -6.36 -40.49 -9.08
N ILE A 453 -6.07 -39.21 -8.78
CA ILE A 453 -6.93 -38.29 -8.05
C ILE A 453 -7.10 -37.03 -8.91
N LEU A 454 -8.32 -36.52 -8.95
CA LEU A 454 -8.70 -35.27 -9.59
C LEU A 454 -9.15 -34.26 -8.52
N ASN A 455 -8.67 -33.02 -8.64
CA ASN A 455 -9.20 -31.85 -7.93
C ASN A 455 -9.42 -30.73 -8.95
N ALA A 456 -10.58 -30.71 -9.59
CA ALA A 456 -10.92 -29.71 -10.58
C ALA A 456 -11.47 -28.45 -9.86
N ALA A 457 -10.88 -27.29 -10.12
CA ALA A 457 -11.28 -26.02 -9.53
C ALA A 457 -11.60 -24.96 -10.60
N GLY A 458 -12.21 -23.85 -10.19
CA GLY A 458 -12.61 -22.77 -11.10
C GLY A 458 -13.83 -23.11 -11.96
N LEU A 459 -14.63 -24.09 -11.52
CA LEU A 459 -15.84 -24.53 -12.22
C LEU A 459 -17.00 -23.56 -11.97
N THR A 460 -18.02 -23.63 -12.83
CA THR A 460 -19.30 -22.94 -12.61
C THR A 460 -20.39 -24.00 -12.48
N LEU A 461 -20.71 -24.38 -11.26
CA LEU A 461 -21.67 -25.45 -10.96
C LEU A 461 -22.96 -24.87 -10.39
N THR A 462 -24.08 -25.49 -10.76
CA THR A 462 -25.42 -25.04 -10.36
C THR A 462 -25.97 -25.92 -9.24
N GLU A 463 -26.61 -25.32 -8.25
CA GLU A 463 -27.28 -26.05 -7.17
C GLU A 463 -28.36 -26.99 -7.74
N ASN A 464 -28.52 -28.16 -7.11
CA ASN A 464 -29.45 -29.23 -7.47
C ASN A 464 -29.19 -29.86 -8.85
N VAL A 465 -27.98 -29.70 -9.39
CA VAL A 465 -27.52 -30.41 -10.58
C VAL A 465 -26.53 -31.51 -10.19
N THR A 466 -26.65 -32.67 -10.84
CA THR A 466 -25.70 -33.79 -10.71
C THR A 466 -24.60 -33.63 -11.75
N TYR A 467 -23.35 -33.76 -11.32
CA TYR A 467 -22.19 -33.71 -12.21
C TYR A 467 -21.43 -35.03 -12.17
N TYR A 468 -20.91 -35.41 -13.33
CA TYR A 468 -20.24 -36.69 -13.56
C TYR A 468 -18.80 -36.46 -14.01
N VAL A 469 -17.87 -37.24 -13.47
CA VAL A 469 -16.47 -37.24 -13.90
C VAL A 469 -16.24 -38.43 -14.82
N SER A 470 -15.79 -38.16 -16.05
CA SER A 470 -15.47 -39.18 -17.06
C SER A 470 -13.97 -39.24 -17.30
N LEU A 471 -13.42 -40.45 -17.47
CA LEU A 471 -11.99 -40.70 -17.55
C LEU A 471 -11.61 -41.60 -18.72
N LYS A 472 -10.42 -41.37 -19.28
CA LYS A 472 -9.74 -42.29 -20.21
C LYS A 472 -8.28 -42.45 -19.80
N ALA A 473 -7.73 -43.64 -19.97
CA ALA A 473 -6.29 -43.86 -19.83
C ALA A 473 -5.62 -43.74 -21.20
N GLU A 474 -4.40 -43.20 -21.27
CA GLU A 474 -3.57 -43.16 -22.48
C GLU A 474 -2.22 -43.82 -22.18
N ASN A 475 -1.78 -44.73 -23.04
CA ASN A 475 -0.53 -45.47 -22.86
C ASN A 475 0.68 -44.73 -23.47
N GLY A 476 1.88 -45.30 -23.30
CA GLY A 476 3.16 -44.70 -23.70
C GLY A 476 3.31 -44.39 -25.20
N VAL A 477 2.49 -45.01 -26.05
CA VAL A 477 2.45 -44.78 -27.51
C VAL A 477 1.27 -43.91 -27.96
N GLY A 478 0.48 -43.37 -27.00
CA GLY A 478 -0.60 -42.43 -27.28
C GLY A 478 -1.95 -43.07 -27.62
N MET A 479 -2.12 -44.39 -27.42
CA MET A 479 -3.42 -45.04 -27.58
C MET A 479 -4.26 -44.83 -26.33
N GLN A 480 -5.53 -44.48 -26.51
CA GLN A 480 -6.48 -44.28 -25.42
C GLN A 480 -7.32 -45.54 -25.17
N SER A 481 -7.73 -45.73 -23.91
CA SER A 481 -8.67 -46.78 -23.52
C SER A 481 -9.94 -46.72 -24.39
N ALA A 482 -10.43 -47.88 -24.78
CA ALA A 482 -11.48 -48.00 -25.80
C ALA A 482 -12.79 -47.29 -25.41
N LEU A 483 -13.12 -47.22 -24.12
CA LEU A 483 -14.30 -46.53 -23.60
C LEU A 483 -13.93 -45.62 -22.43
N PRO A 484 -14.60 -44.46 -22.28
CA PRO A 484 -14.50 -43.67 -21.07
C PRO A 484 -15.20 -44.37 -19.91
N ALA A 485 -14.63 -44.29 -18.72
CA ALA A 485 -15.28 -44.69 -17.47
C ALA A 485 -15.86 -43.45 -16.80
N THR A 486 -17.10 -43.51 -16.33
CA THR A 486 -17.79 -42.35 -15.73
C THR A 486 -18.24 -42.68 -14.32
N SER A 487 -18.14 -41.72 -13.39
CA SER A 487 -18.67 -41.85 -12.04
C SER A 487 -20.20 -41.97 -12.01
N ASN A 488 -20.77 -42.32 -10.85
CA ASN A 488 -22.22 -42.35 -10.65
C ASN A 488 -22.82 -40.96 -10.41
N GLY A 489 -21.98 -39.94 -10.20
CA GLY A 489 -22.34 -38.53 -10.16
C GLY A 489 -22.52 -38.01 -8.74
N GLN A 490 -22.11 -36.75 -8.55
CA GLN A 490 -22.28 -36.01 -7.31
C GLN A 490 -23.19 -34.78 -7.49
N VAL A 491 -24.14 -34.60 -6.58
CA VAL A 491 -25.11 -33.50 -6.60
C VAL A 491 -24.55 -32.28 -5.86
N VAL A 492 -24.62 -31.10 -6.48
CA VAL A 492 -24.29 -29.85 -5.81
C VAL A 492 -25.44 -29.42 -4.91
N LEU A 493 -25.21 -29.40 -3.60
CA LEU A 493 -26.19 -29.01 -2.58
C LEU A 493 -25.55 -27.97 -1.65
N ILE A 494 -25.92 -26.70 -1.81
CA ILE A 494 -25.37 -25.58 -1.01
C ILE A 494 -26.21 -25.28 0.23
N THR A 495 -27.38 -25.91 0.37
CA THR A 495 -28.14 -25.87 1.62
C THR A 495 -27.42 -26.74 2.64
N GLN A 496 -26.61 -26.10 3.49
CA GLN A 496 -26.12 -26.72 4.72
C GLN A 496 -27.36 -27.19 5.49
N ILE A 497 -27.53 -28.50 5.65
CA ILE A 497 -28.38 -29.03 6.71
C ILE A 497 -27.81 -28.41 7.98
N PRO A 498 -28.55 -27.62 8.77
CA PRO A 498 -28.01 -27.05 10.00
C PRO A 498 -27.43 -28.22 10.80
N HIS A 499 -26.12 -28.15 11.05
CA HIS A 499 -25.47 -29.11 11.92
C HIS A 499 -26.18 -28.95 13.26
N SER A 500 -26.99 -29.94 13.65
CA SER A 500 -27.94 -29.79 14.77
C SER A 500 -27.30 -30.11 16.12
N THR A 501 -25.97 -30.17 16.18
CA THR A 501 -25.23 -30.52 17.40
C THR A 501 -24.65 -29.24 17.99
N PRO A 502 -25.14 -28.79 19.15
CA PRO A 502 -24.52 -27.70 19.90
C PRO A 502 -23.09 -28.05 20.35
N PRO A 503 -22.23 -27.05 20.61
CA PRO A 503 -20.83 -27.28 21.00
C PRO A 503 -20.76 -28.05 22.32
N VAL A 504 -19.87 -29.04 22.41
CA VAL A 504 -19.66 -29.81 23.65
C VAL A 504 -18.68 -29.05 24.54
N VAL A 505 -19.20 -28.52 25.65
CA VAL A 505 -18.40 -27.80 26.64
C VAL A 505 -17.71 -28.78 27.59
N SER A 506 -16.40 -28.59 27.82
CA SER A 506 -15.58 -29.40 28.72
C SER A 506 -14.53 -28.58 29.48
N GLY A 507 -13.91 -29.16 30.51
CA GLY A 507 -12.77 -28.54 31.20
C GLY A 507 -13.09 -27.23 31.96
N ILE A 508 -14.34 -27.03 32.39
CA ILE A 508 -14.76 -25.82 33.09
C ILE A 508 -14.06 -25.73 34.45
N THR A 509 -13.28 -24.66 34.65
CA THR A 509 -12.57 -24.42 35.91
C THR A 509 -12.57 -22.94 36.29
N ALA A 510 -12.60 -22.65 37.59
CA ALA A 510 -12.36 -21.33 38.14
C ALA A 510 -10.92 -21.26 38.67
N GLN A 511 -10.16 -20.26 38.23
CA GLN A 511 -8.77 -20.05 38.59
C GLN A 511 -8.51 -18.58 38.94
N ASN A 512 -7.33 -18.28 39.48
CA ASN A 512 -6.92 -16.93 39.89
C ASN A 512 -7.96 -16.23 40.79
N ILE A 513 -8.60 -17.00 41.69
CA ILE A 513 -9.65 -16.48 42.57
C ILE A 513 -9.03 -15.56 43.62
N THR A 514 -9.48 -14.31 43.66
CA THR A 514 -9.09 -13.30 44.63
C THR A 514 -10.25 -13.00 45.59
N GLN A 515 -10.11 -11.94 46.39
CA GLN A 515 -11.19 -11.43 47.22
C GLN A 515 -12.35 -10.85 46.37
N THR A 516 -12.06 -10.37 45.16
CA THR A 516 -12.99 -9.57 44.34
C THR A 516 -13.11 -10.01 42.88
N GLU A 517 -12.34 -11.00 42.44
CA GLU A 517 -12.30 -11.45 41.05
C GLU A 517 -12.06 -12.96 40.94
N ALA A 518 -12.43 -13.55 39.82
CA ALA A 518 -12.07 -14.92 39.45
C ALA A 518 -12.01 -15.04 37.91
N VAL A 519 -11.21 -15.96 37.38
CA VAL A 519 -11.14 -16.26 35.94
C VAL A 519 -11.78 -17.62 35.69
N ILE A 520 -12.75 -17.68 34.78
CA ILE A 520 -13.40 -18.92 34.36
C ILE A 520 -12.83 -19.34 33.00
N THR A 521 -12.34 -20.57 32.91
CA THR A 521 -11.84 -21.16 31.66
C THR A 521 -12.59 -22.43 31.32
N TRP A 522 -12.76 -22.70 30.03
CA TRP A 522 -13.34 -23.95 29.51
C TRP A 522 -12.89 -24.18 28.06
N ALA A 523 -13.17 -25.36 27.54
CA ALA A 523 -12.93 -25.73 26.15
C ALA A 523 -14.23 -26.19 25.47
N THR A 524 -14.26 -26.06 24.15
CA THR A 524 -15.30 -26.60 23.27
C THR A 524 -14.65 -27.49 22.21
N ASP A 525 -15.38 -28.49 21.72
CA ASP A 525 -14.92 -29.39 20.64
C ASP A 525 -14.95 -28.73 19.26
N GLU A 526 -15.62 -27.58 19.12
CA GLU A 526 -15.68 -26.75 17.94
C GLU A 526 -15.65 -25.24 18.27
N PRO A 527 -15.21 -24.36 17.34
CA PRO A 527 -15.12 -22.92 17.62
C PRO A 527 -16.47 -22.30 18.01
N ALA A 528 -16.53 -21.68 19.18
CA ALA A 528 -17.73 -21.06 19.73
C ALA A 528 -17.43 -19.69 20.37
N THR A 529 -18.49 -18.92 20.61
CA THR A 529 -18.46 -17.66 21.38
C THR A 529 -18.30 -17.91 22.89
N SER A 530 -17.97 -16.87 23.67
CA SER A 530 -17.72 -16.99 25.12
C SER A 530 -18.61 -16.07 25.97
N LEU A 531 -19.36 -16.65 26.91
CA LEU A 531 -20.21 -15.91 27.85
C LEU A 531 -20.28 -16.63 29.20
N VAL A 532 -20.29 -15.90 30.32
CA VAL A 532 -20.49 -16.46 31.65
C VAL A 532 -21.66 -15.77 32.35
N GLU A 533 -22.58 -16.56 32.86
CA GLU A 533 -23.63 -16.11 33.78
C GLU A 533 -23.24 -16.52 35.19
N TYR A 534 -23.37 -15.61 36.16
CA TYR A 534 -22.95 -15.83 37.54
C TYR A 534 -23.80 -15.07 38.55
N GLY A 535 -23.84 -15.53 39.80
CA GLY A 535 -24.63 -14.89 40.85
C GLY A 535 -24.45 -15.57 42.21
N SER A 536 -25.08 -15.02 43.24
CA SER A 536 -25.05 -15.64 44.59
C SER A 536 -25.96 -16.87 44.72
N SER A 537 -26.66 -17.25 43.65
CA SER A 537 -27.48 -18.46 43.53
C SER A 537 -27.54 -18.91 42.07
N ILE A 538 -28.13 -20.07 41.82
CA ILE A 538 -28.37 -20.67 40.49
C ILE A 538 -29.26 -19.83 39.55
N ASN A 539 -29.74 -18.66 39.98
CA ASN A 539 -30.48 -17.72 39.13
C ASN A 539 -29.56 -16.79 38.31
N TYR A 540 -28.24 -16.85 38.54
CA TYR A 540 -27.20 -16.14 37.80
C TYR A 540 -27.56 -14.69 37.43
N ASN A 541 -27.86 -13.87 38.43
CA ASN A 541 -28.36 -12.51 38.24
C ASN A 541 -27.35 -11.51 37.65
N LYS A 542 -26.18 -11.97 37.18
CA LYS A 542 -25.17 -11.20 36.46
C LYS A 542 -24.71 -12.00 35.24
N THR A 543 -24.37 -11.28 34.18
CA THR A 543 -23.84 -11.85 32.93
C THR A 543 -22.64 -11.02 32.49
N THR A 544 -21.60 -11.66 31.96
CA THR A 544 -20.45 -10.94 31.38
C THR A 544 -20.82 -10.34 30.03
N THR A 545 -19.95 -9.48 29.50
CA THR A 545 -20.07 -9.08 28.08
C THR A 545 -19.81 -10.31 27.21
N LEU A 546 -20.59 -10.48 26.14
CA LEU A 546 -20.38 -11.53 25.15
C LEU A 546 -19.07 -11.28 24.40
N ASP A 547 -18.16 -12.25 24.44
CA ASP A 547 -17.05 -12.32 23.50
C ASP A 547 -17.52 -13.07 22.24
N SER A 548 -17.62 -12.32 21.13
CA SER A 548 -18.11 -12.84 19.85
C SER A 548 -17.04 -13.52 19.01
N THR A 549 -15.81 -13.62 19.50
CA THR A 549 -14.75 -14.37 18.81
C THR A 549 -14.97 -15.88 18.93
N TYR A 550 -14.86 -16.59 17.80
CA TYR A 550 -15.02 -18.04 17.76
C TYR A 550 -13.69 -18.72 18.09
N VAL A 551 -13.62 -19.35 19.27
CA VAL A 551 -12.43 -20.05 19.77
C VAL A 551 -12.83 -21.39 20.40
N THR A 552 -11.87 -22.30 20.56
CA THR A 552 -12.07 -23.59 21.25
C THR A 552 -11.54 -23.59 22.69
N ALA A 553 -10.79 -22.55 23.07
CA ALA A 553 -10.27 -22.34 24.42
C ALA A 553 -10.72 -20.97 24.90
N HIS A 554 -11.53 -20.96 25.96
CA HIS A 554 -12.24 -19.77 26.43
C HIS A 554 -11.70 -19.32 27.79
N SER A 555 -11.70 -18.01 28.02
CA SER A 555 -11.25 -17.41 29.29
C SER A 555 -11.97 -16.10 29.57
N ILE A 556 -12.74 -16.04 30.66
CA ILE A 556 -13.53 -14.87 31.05
C ILE A 556 -13.25 -14.49 32.52
N THR A 557 -12.96 -13.22 32.76
CA THR A 557 -12.79 -12.67 34.12
C THR A 557 -14.12 -12.18 34.68
N LEU A 558 -14.45 -12.60 35.91
CA LEU A 558 -15.60 -12.13 36.69
C LEU A 558 -15.16 -11.02 37.66
N PRO A 559 -15.53 -9.75 37.42
CA PRO A 559 -15.14 -8.65 38.28
C PRO A 559 -16.14 -8.39 39.42
N ASN A 560 -15.72 -7.57 40.39
CA ASN A 560 -16.58 -6.98 41.42
C ASN A 560 -17.34 -8.02 42.27
N LEU A 561 -16.65 -9.07 42.67
CA LEU A 561 -17.13 -10.07 43.61
C LEU A 561 -16.97 -9.59 45.07
N THR A 562 -17.81 -10.10 45.95
CA THR A 562 -17.72 -9.85 47.40
C THR A 562 -16.78 -10.87 48.03
N ALA A 563 -15.96 -10.44 48.99
CA ALA A 563 -15.08 -11.30 49.77
C ALA A 563 -15.82 -12.43 50.50
N ASN A 564 -15.16 -13.57 50.72
CA ASN A 564 -15.70 -14.70 51.47
C ASN A 564 -17.12 -15.14 51.04
N THR A 565 -17.40 -15.09 49.73
CA THR A 565 -18.74 -15.30 49.18
C THR A 565 -18.72 -16.41 48.15
N VAL A 566 -19.67 -17.34 48.26
CA VAL A 566 -19.91 -18.37 47.25
C VAL A 566 -20.68 -17.76 46.08
N TYR A 567 -20.17 -17.98 44.86
CA TYR A 567 -20.84 -17.64 43.61
C TYR A 567 -21.13 -18.91 42.83
N HIS A 568 -22.32 -18.98 42.27
CA HIS A 568 -22.75 -19.93 41.26
C HIS A 568 -22.47 -19.34 39.87
N TYR A 569 -21.99 -20.15 38.94
CA TYR A 569 -21.75 -19.74 37.56
C TYR A 569 -22.00 -20.87 36.57
N ARG A 570 -22.35 -20.50 35.34
CA ARG A 570 -22.37 -21.40 34.18
C ARG A 570 -21.79 -20.68 32.96
N VAL A 571 -21.22 -21.45 32.05
CA VAL A 571 -20.68 -20.94 30.79
C VAL A 571 -21.67 -21.21 29.66
N ILE A 572 -21.74 -20.29 28.70
CA ILE A 572 -22.58 -20.39 27.51
C ILE A 572 -21.69 -20.20 26.29
N SER A 573 -21.78 -21.14 25.35
CA SER A 573 -21.03 -21.11 24.10
C SER A 573 -21.98 -21.37 22.93
N ARG A 574 -21.87 -20.50 21.91
CA ARG A 574 -22.65 -20.59 20.67
C ARG A 574 -21.75 -20.72 19.46
N ASP A 575 -22.01 -21.71 18.61
CA ASP A 575 -21.28 -21.94 17.36
C ASP A 575 -21.67 -20.91 16.26
N ALA A 576 -21.00 -20.97 15.11
CA ALA A 576 -21.29 -20.09 13.97
C ALA A 576 -22.66 -20.36 13.31
N SER A 577 -23.22 -21.55 13.54
CA SER A 577 -24.53 -21.98 13.02
C SER A 577 -25.70 -21.51 13.91
N GLY A 578 -25.40 -20.96 15.10
CA GLY A 578 -26.38 -20.47 16.07
C GLY A 578 -26.78 -21.49 17.14
N ASN A 579 -26.19 -22.68 17.17
CA ASN A 579 -26.46 -23.67 18.22
C ASN A 579 -25.75 -23.27 19.52
N GLU A 580 -26.46 -23.38 20.64
CA GLU A 580 -25.99 -22.91 21.95
C GLU A 580 -25.99 -24.04 22.98
N THR A 581 -24.90 -24.13 23.74
CA THR A 581 -24.78 -25.00 24.92
C THR A 581 -24.56 -24.15 26.16
N ALA A 582 -25.36 -24.39 27.20
CA ALA A 582 -25.09 -23.92 28.54
C ALA A 582 -24.58 -25.08 29.41
N SER A 583 -23.54 -24.84 30.20
CA SER A 583 -23.01 -25.85 31.13
C SER A 583 -23.94 -26.12 32.30
N ALA A 584 -23.62 -27.17 33.08
CA ALA A 584 -24.13 -27.33 34.44
C ALA A 584 -23.71 -26.16 35.34
N ASP A 585 -24.30 -26.09 36.54
CA ASP A 585 -23.91 -25.13 37.59
C ASP A 585 -22.56 -25.52 38.20
N TYR A 586 -21.69 -24.52 38.36
CA TYR A 586 -20.42 -24.62 39.06
C TYR A 586 -20.36 -23.55 40.14
N THR A 587 -19.55 -23.79 41.17
CA THR A 587 -19.36 -22.81 42.25
C THR A 587 -17.91 -22.40 42.40
N LEU A 588 -17.71 -21.17 42.86
CA LEU A 588 -16.43 -20.67 43.34
C LEU A 588 -16.64 -19.91 44.65
N THR A 589 -15.64 -19.87 45.51
CA THR A 589 -15.66 -19.09 46.75
C THR A 589 -14.52 -18.10 46.72
N THR A 590 -14.84 -16.81 46.79
CA THR A 590 -13.83 -15.75 46.87
C THR A 590 -13.03 -15.85 48.16
N LEU A 591 -11.79 -15.36 48.12
CA LEU A 591 -10.92 -15.34 49.29
C LEU A 591 -11.51 -14.44 50.40
N PRO A 592 -11.23 -14.74 51.69
CA PRO A 592 -11.65 -13.89 52.78
C PRO A 592 -10.99 -12.51 52.70
N ALA A 593 -11.68 -11.50 53.23
CA ALA A 593 -11.05 -10.20 53.42
C ALA A 593 -9.86 -10.34 54.39
N PRO A 594 -8.77 -9.56 54.20
CA PRO A 594 -7.66 -9.56 55.14
C PRO A 594 -8.15 -9.22 56.56
N THR A 595 -7.83 -10.06 57.54
CA THR A 595 -8.18 -9.80 58.95
C THR A 595 -7.40 -8.59 59.46
N GLN A 596 -8.11 -7.53 59.85
CA GLN A 596 -7.49 -6.32 60.42
C GLN A 596 -7.29 -6.51 61.94
N ILE A 597 -6.05 -6.41 62.45
CA ILE A 597 -5.79 -6.49 63.90
C ILE A 597 -6.20 -5.18 64.59
N ASN A 598 -7.00 -5.31 65.66
CA ASN A 598 -7.59 -4.26 66.49
C ASN A 598 -6.51 -3.45 67.29
N PRO A 599 -6.57 -2.11 67.42
CA PRO A 599 -5.48 -1.28 67.98
C PRO A 599 -5.18 -1.33 69.49
N GLU A 600 -5.84 -2.16 70.31
CA GLU A 600 -5.66 -2.14 71.79
C GLU A 600 -4.42 -2.90 72.32
N ILE A 601 -3.24 -2.71 71.72
CA ILE A 601 -1.97 -3.21 72.26
C ILE A 601 -1.19 -2.06 72.89
N HIS A 602 -1.03 -2.05 74.21
CA HIS A 602 -0.28 -1.00 74.92
C HIS A 602 0.83 -1.57 75.82
N ALA A 603 2.02 -0.96 75.67
CA ALA A 603 3.17 -1.15 76.54
C ALA A 603 3.12 -0.06 77.63
N TYR A 604 3.02 -0.43 78.92
CA TYR A 604 2.80 0.52 80.02
C TYR A 604 3.56 0.13 81.31
N PRO A 605 4.01 1.08 82.14
CA PRO A 605 3.95 2.53 81.91
C PRO A 605 4.98 2.98 80.86
N ASN A 606 4.58 3.87 79.97
CA ASN A 606 5.47 4.51 78.99
C ASN A 606 5.32 6.04 79.12
N PRO A 607 6.29 6.77 79.69
CA PRO A 607 7.67 6.34 79.99
C PRO A 607 7.81 5.35 81.16
N PHE A 608 8.74 4.41 81.03
CA PHE A 608 9.09 3.40 82.03
C PHE A 608 10.26 3.87 82.91
N LYS A 609 10.08 3.89 84.23
CA LYS A 609 11.11 4.30 85.20
C LYS A 609 11.89 3.10 85.73
N ILE A 610 13.17 3.01 85.37
CA ILE A 610 14.02 1.84 85.67
C ILE A 610 14.37 1.72 87.17
N SER A 611 14.33 2.83 87.93
CA SER A 611 14.48 2.81 89.39
C SER A 611 13.18 2.58 90.15
N GLY A 612 12.03 2.54 89.48
CA GLY A 612 10.74 2.29 90.13
C GLY A 612 10.53 0.83 90.51
N ASN A 613 9.64 0.58 91.48
CA ASN A 613 9.24 -0.78 91.87
C ASN A 613 8.18 -1.42 90.94
N ASN A 614 7.61 -0.65 90.00
CA ASN A 614 6.59 -1.13 89.08
C ASN A 614 7.26 -1.57 87.78
N PRO A 615 7.12 -2.84 87.34
CA PRO A 615 7.72 -3.30 86.10
C PRO A 615 6.91 -2.85 84.88
N MET A 616 7.57 -2.84 83.72
CA MET A 616 6.95 -2.59 82.41
C MET A 616 6.10 -3.80 82.03
N LYS A 617 4.91 -3.55 81.51
CA LYS A 617 3.95 -4.56 81.10
C LYS A 617 3.61 -4.38 79.63
N PHE A 618 3.62 -5.47 78.89
CA PHE A 618 3.12 -5.56 77.52
C PHE A 618 1.82 -6.34 77.57
N ARG A 619 0.69 -5.67 77.37
CA ARG A 619 -0.63 -6.32 77.35
C ARG A 619 -0.93 -6.83 75.94
N ILE A 620 -1.29 -8.11 75.88
CA ILE A 620 -1.56 -8.86 74.66
C ILE A 620 -2.97 -9.46 74.80
N ALA A 621 -4.02 -8.63 74.60
CA ALA A 621 -5.40 -9.04 74.81
C ALA A 621 -5.85 -10.06 73.73
N GLY A 622 -6.51 -11.14 74.15
CA GLY A 622 -7.08 -12.15 73.24
C GLY A 622 -6.11 -13.24 72.77
N MET A 623 -4.92 -13.36 73.36
CA MET A 623 -3.87 -14.27 72.87
C MET A 623 -3.39 -15.22 73.97
N THR A 624 -3.33 -16.52 73.66
CA THR A 624 -2.70 -17.57 74.49
C THR A 624 -1.21 -17.65 74.14
N GLY A 625 -0.43 -16.79 74.77
CA GLY A 625 1.04 -16.77 74.65
C GLY A 625 1.60 -15.94 73.48
N GLY A 626 2.83 -15.47 73.67
CA GLY A 626 3.55 -14.64 72.70
C GLY A 626 4.96 -14.27 73.17
N GLU A 627 5.70 -13.59 72.29
CA GLU A 627 7.02 -13.06 72.61
C GLU A 627 7.08 -11.54 72.47
N VAL A 628 7.84 -10.89 73.35
CA VAL A 628 8.21 -9.47 73.23
C VAL A 628 9.71 -9.36 73.07
N GLY A 629 10.16 -8.87 71.92
CA GLY A 629 11.53 -8.44 71.70
C GLY A 629 11.66 -6.95 72.00
N ILE A 630 12.69 -6.56 72.75
CA ILE A 630 13.03 -5.17 73.04
C ILE A 630 14.36 -4.86 72.37
N TYR A 631 14.43 -3.75 71.65
CA TYR A 631 15.55 -3.39 70.79
C TYR A 631 15.99 -1.94 71.02
N THR A 632 17.26 -1.64 70.80
CA THR A 632 17.72 -0.26 70.62
C THR A 632 17.08 0.36 69.37
N ILE A 633 17.09 1.69 69.24
CA ILE A 633 16.67 2.36 67.99
C ILE A 633 17.47 1.92 66.76
N SER A 634 18.69 1.41 66.96
CA SER A 634 19.55 0.85 65.91
C SER A 634 19.24 -0.61 65.59
N GLY A 635 18.21 -1.21 66.21
CA GLY A 635 17.76 -2.58 65.94
C GLY A 635 18.50 -3.68 66.71
N ARG A 636 19.41 -3.34 67.65
CA ARG A 636 20.10 -4.34 68.48
C ARG A 636 19.15 -4.88 69.54
N LEU A 637 18.97 -6.21 69.60
CA LEU A 637 18.17 -6.87 70.62
C LEU A 637 18.79 -6.66 72.02
N ILE A 638 17.96 -6.18 72.95
CA ILE A 638 18.27 -5.97 74.35
C ILE A 638 17.84 -7.17 75.19
N LYS A 639 16.58 -7.59 74.99
CA LYS A 639 15.98 -8.73 75.69
C LYS A 639 14.83 -9.29 74.89
N LYS A 640 14.70 -10.61 74.92
CA LYS A 640 13.54 -11.33 74.44
C LYS A 640 12.79 -11.91 75.64
N LEU A 641 11.49 -11.67 75.69
CA LEU A 641 10.60 -12.10 76.76
C LEU A 641 9.56 -13.03 76.17
N THR A 642 9.26 -14.12 76.86
CA THR A 642 8.22 -15.07 76.49
C THR A 642 7.24 -15.16 77.65
N GLY A 643 5.95 -15.15 77.36
CA GLY A 643 4.92 -15.34 78.37
C GLY A 643 3.73 -16.09 77.79
N THR A 644 3.05 -16.85 78.66
CA THR A 644 1.84 -17.62 78.33
C THR A 644 0.55 -16.93 78.79
N GLY A 645 0.68 -15.80 79.50
CA GLY A 645 -0.45 -15.00 80.00
C GLY A 645 -0.72 -13.75 79.16
N VAL A 646 -1.79 -13.03 79.51
CA VAL A 646 -2.27 -11.81 78.83
C VAL A 646 -1.32 -10.62 79.01
N GLU A 647 -0.39 -10.69 79.96
CA GLU A 647 0.64 -9.67 80.19
C GLU A 647 2.05 -10.29 80.25
N ILE A 648 2.99 -9.69 79.54
CA ILE A 648 4.43 -10.01 79.61
C ILE A 648 5.14 -8.89 80.35
N ILE A 649 5.95 -9.24 81.36
CA ILE A 649 6.56 -8.29 82.29
C ILE A 649 8.05 -8.12 81.98
N TRP A 650 8.52 -6.88 81.99
CA TRP A 650 9.92 -6.52 81.86
C TRP A 650 10.37 -5.60 82.99
N ASN A 651 11.51 -5.92 83.62
CA ASN A 651 12.09 -5.17 84.73
C ASN A 651 13.18 -4.16 84.30
N GLY A 652 13.30 -3.86 83.00
CA GLY A 652 14.30 -2.92 82.50
C GLY A 652 15.72 -3.46 82.42
N THR A 653 15.90 -4.78 82.33
CA THR A 653 17.23 -5.42 82.24
C THR A 653 17.53 -5.95 80.84
N ASN A 654 18.81 -6.06 80.49
CA ASN A 654 19.27 -6.78 79.31
C ASN A 654 19.24 -8.31 79.57
N THR A 655 19.78 -9.08 78.62
CA THR A 655 19.87 -10.55 78.72
C THR A 655 20.80 -11.00 79.86
N ASP A 656 21.82 -10.21 80.19
CA ASP A 656 22.78 -10.48 81.26
C ASP A 656 22.27 -10.07 82.66
N GLY A 657 21.03 -9.55 82.75
CA GLY A 657 20.41 -9.13 84.00
C GLY A 657 20.78 -7.71 84.47
N GLU A 658 21.58 -6.98 83.69
CA GLU A 658 22.00 -5.61 83.99
C GLU A 658 20.91 -4.61 83.61
N LYS A 659 20.71 -3.56 84.42
CA LYS A 659 19.76 -2.48 84.12
C LYS A 659 20.20 -1.72 82.87
N VAL A 660 19.29 -1.54 81.92
CA VAL A 660 19.59 -0.82 80.67
C VAL A 660 19.63 0.69 80.89
N GLY A 661 20.27 1.42 79.99
CA GLY A 661 20.36 2.88 80.07
C GLY A 661 19.04 3.61 79.75
N ARG A 662 18.91 4.85 80.20
CA ARG A 662 17.83 5.76 79.77
C ARG A 662 17.88 5.98 78.26
N GLY A 663 16.72 6.13 77.63
CA GLY A 663 16.63 6.36 76.18
C GLY A 663 15.35 5.83 75.55
N ILE A 664 15.25 5.95 74.23
CA ILE A 664 14.15 5.37 73.45
C ILE A 664 14.57 3.98 72.96
N TYR A 665 13.63 3.05 73.03
CA TYR A 665 13.77 1.69 72.54
C TYR A 665 12.54 1.34 71.69
N ILE A 666 12.65 0.24 70.96
CA ILE A 666 11.55 -0.33 70.15
C ILE A 666 11.17 -1.65 70.78
N TYR A 667 9.87 -1.92 70.92
CA TYR A 667 9.38 -3.27 71.21
C TYR A 667 8.72 -3.86 69.97
N LYS A 668 8.84 -5.17 69.82
CA LYS A 668 8.11 -5.99 68.85
C LYS A 668 7.41 -7.11 69.61
N ILE A 669 6.09 -7.14 69.54
CA ILE A 669 5.28 -8.25 70.03
C ILE A 669 5.01 -9.18 68.84
N THR A 670 5.27 -10.48 69.01
CA THR A 670 4.95 -11.50 68.02
C THR A 670 3.95 -12.49 68.63
N SER A 671 2.87 -12.77 67.91
CA SER A 671 1.88 -13.78 68.26
C SER A 671 2.44 -15.20 68.10
N SER A 672 1.77 -16.19 68.70
CA SER A 672 2.01 -17.61 68.39
C SER A 672 1.68 -17.99 66.94
N SER A 673 0.82 -17.22 66.25
CA SER A 673 0.48 -17.35 64.83
C SER A 673 1.47 -16.65 63.88
N GLY A 674 2.48 -15.93 64.40
CA GLY A 674 3.51 -15.24 63.61
C GLY A 674 3.19 -13.79 63.22
N GLU A 675 2.06 -13.25 63.65
CA GLU A 675 1.68 -11.84 63.45
C GLU A 675 2.49 -10.93 64.37
N THR A 676 2.85 -9.73 63.91
CA THR A 676 3.75 -8.85 64.68
C THR A 676 3.25 -7.42 64.77
N ILE A 677 3.39 -6.81 65.95
CA ILE A 677 3.17 -5.38 66.19
C ILE A 677 4.44 -4.76 66.79
N THR A 678 4.79 -3.56 66.34
CA THR A 678 5.95 -2.81 66.82
C THR A 678 5.54 -1.47 67.41
N GLY A 679 6.18 -1.06 68.51
CA GLY A 679 5.97 0.27 69.10
C GLY A 679 7.23 0.83 69.75
N LYS A 680 7.13 2.08 70.22
CA LYS A 680 8.24 2.79 70.88
C LYS A 680 8.02 2.85 72.39
N LEU A 681 9.11 2.76 73.14
CA LEU A 681 9.13 2.85 74.60
C LEU A 681 10.23 3.81 75.07
N ALA A 682 9.91 4.67 76.03
CA ALA A 682 10.83 5.65 76.60
C ALA A 682 11.24 5.23 78.01
N LEU A 683 12.55 5.14 78.28
CA LEU A 683 13.10 4.77 79.57
C LEU A 683 13.68 5.99 80.29
N THR A 684 13.22 6.20 81.51
CA THR A 684 13.66 7.29 82.39
C THR A 684 14.32 6.73 83.66
N LYS A 685 15.12 7.55 84.33
CA LYS A 685 15.85 7.15 85.54
C LYS A 685 14.92 7.06 86.74
#